data_AF-A0A5E7V8S5-F1
#
_entry.id   AF-A0A5E7V8S5-F1
#
_cell.length_a   1.000
_cell.length_b   1.000
_cell.length_c   1.000
_cell.angle_alpha   90.00
_cell.angle_beta   90.00
_cell.angle_gamma   90.00
#
_symmetry.space_group_name_H-M   'P 1'
#
loop_
_entity.id
_entity.type
_entity.pdbx_description
1 polymer ?
#
loop_
_entity_poly.entity_id
_entity_poly.type
_entity_poly.pdbx_seq_one_letter_code
_entity_poly.pdbx_strand_id
1 'polypeptide(L)'
;MSDTPPTLPPQQTLIQNLIAELTAAPVITPGTPSRTLEIPRSCLLREWMELYWTALERPEFLDWASRFHIDLDTLRLKGDTLQAQTPSNGTTNLRTFTLEDDSGWWQMAPMLLSIAQHIDPGRLGLPYIGGKSANPLYRFPREVVLAFYGYPEPQNAIQAEMIVAELKAGGLAAIDQNGNTTSAVVKERTAQLQDLKVIAETIDEVVRTSDPFEQRSLANTPVSLNSASVLATRSGPSFKLGQLLASYGWPQPVNVEEARVLAQRLRQHDWPPLPYVSEYVQTGIRIKHYQDEFADIEDCRHIVRRLEDLSWNKTPTAKIDLEELSEPIALSALGERIAIGQRDLLKLRSEPAFQAILQQHKLPADSQLLLTSTGHVGTSSEHGWVTLTSQVEKHAGLKSYRDRLRNQAREAGGALRVSGQVSLAQMLGFYQISRPKTVQQALLIAKWERTNLHMRPGHMNHWYLLGQPGKQTERLTTEQRRIIVETTRAFMPKDSAPLIDYLSEGVDTDLPLATLKAKADYLISRILITPRAQALGNELLDKLAAPAHTKALLATNRERLLIAALILSLDATAGEHPDRIIGQPLNDNFFWGESYEEVRRFIDHQFGLTLVKNKTLATHLLLSGLAPEFLIRDIPANINYMSCVRWVSLKQIVLYIENRFPGVARLMTYEQLSALTKGQVPADFYTFLRSNACASAVLDWAVVRGLIQRKSDSSTTLYDAVSLKRADIAFRKHNRQMSQFYRRAFVATFPTPATVALNDLRKIFADNAHLEDKALFLPASKNDCYSLIEMHLAARLSTDMQAWQSNHAQVSLTSMSASFARLRHVPTLFHAALAARLKQMKNAHIALIKEAFCRLPLAQRLDIEDNTVELLALQPMPFPAKNLAGQIKSAGDTAPFAIIALLRGTTHRVFEIFTQRSAVVLRRDIDIALLAPSAANAKAKSLPFDAQAYRNGTLPNTNATCNALITRLKVHGAPLPQQTRSDVPDTFSSKKVEAIATTAVRHLFDAYESQALQQALIAPALKDTDESQNQWLKFYATLSPPK
;
A
#
# COMPACT_ATOMS: atom_id res chain seq x y z
N MET A 1 8.58 -43.69 -47.89
CA MET A 1 9.28 -42.40 -47.94
C MET A 1 8.39 -41.33 -47.33
N SER A 2 8.71 -40.91 -46.11
CA SER A 2 8.43 -39.59 -45.57
C SER A 2 9.42 -39.39 -44.44
N ASP A 3 10.67 -39.11 -44.83
CA ASP A 3 11.75 -38.71 -43.93
C ASP A 3 11.31 -37.46 -43.17
N THR A 4 10.89 -37.65 -41.93
CA THR A 4 10.80 -36.54 -40.98
C THR A 4 12.13 -36.58 -40.22
N PRO A 5 13.00 -35.57 -40.36
CA PRO A 5 14.29 -35.58 -39.68
C PRO A 5 14.06 -35.63 -38.17
N PRO A 6 14.96 -36.29 -37.40
CA PRO A 6 14.83 -36.37 -35.96
C PRO A 6 14.80 -34.95 -35.38
N THR A 7 13.72 -34.62 -34.66
CA THR A 7 13.56 -33.35 -33.97
C THR A 7 14.69 -33.18 -32.95
N LEU A 8 15.52 -32.17 -33.15
CA LEU A 8 16.63 -31.83 -32.26
C LEU A 8 16.12 -31.53 -30.84
N PRO A 9 16.93 -31.71 -29.78
CA PRO A 9 16.60 -31.26 -28.44
C PRO A 9 16.20 -29.77 -28.44
N PRO A 10 15.21 -29.34 -27.64
CA PRO A 10 14.70 -27.97 -27.62
C PRO A 10 15.75 -26.85 -27.55
N GLN A 11 16.77 -27.03 -26.70
CA GLN A 11 17.86 -26.06 -26.53
C GLN A 11 18.76 -25.98 -27.77
N GLN A 12 18.93 -27.08 -28.50
CA GLN A 12 19.69 -27.11 -29.74
C GLN A 12 18.98 -26.33 -30.87
N THR A 13 17.64 -26.37 -30.89
CA THR A 13 16.85 -25.57 -31.84
C THR A 13 17.01 -24.07 -31.57
N LEU A 14 17.04 -23.67 -30.29
CA LEU A 14 17.27 -22.27 -29.92
C LEU A 14 18.66 -21.80 -30.35
N ILE A 15 19.68 -22.64 -30.14
CA ILE A 15 21.05 -22.38 -30.58
C ILE A 15 21.11 -22.19 -32.10
N GLN A 16 20.42 -23.03 -32.87
CA GLN A 16 20.35 -22.89 -34.33
C GLN A 16 19.67 -21.59 -34.76
N ASN A 17 18.56 -21.21 -34.11
CA ASN A 17 17.88 -19.94 -34.37
C ASN A 17 18.79 -18.74 -34.09
N LEU A 18 19.54 -18.78 -32.98
CA LEU A 18 20.55 -17.77 -32.64
C LEU A 18 21.68 -17.70 -33.67
N ILE A 19 22.23 -18.85 -34.08
CA ILE A 19 23.30 -18.91 -35.10
C ILE A 19 22.82 -18.32 -36.42
N ALA A 20 21.61 -18.70 -36.88
CA ALA A 20 21.05 -18.22 -38.14
C ALA A 20 20.88 -16.70 -38.12
N GLU A 21 20.35 -16.15 -37.02
CA GLU A 21 20.11 -14.73 -36.87
C GLU A 21 21.40 -13.90 -36.74
N LEU A 22 22.36 -14.35 -35.93
CA LEU A 22 23.67 -13.70 -35.80
C LEU A 22 24.48 -13.78 -37.09
N THR A 23 24.30 -14.81 -37.91
CA THR A 23 24.95 -14.92 -39.23
C THR A 23 24.27 -14.00 -40.24
N ALA A 24 22.95 -13.92 -40.24
CA ALA A 24 22.18 -13.09 -41.18
C ALA A 24 22.32 -11.59 -40.89
N ALA A 25 22.41 -11.20 -39.63
CA ALA A 25 22.63 -9.83 -39.20
C ALA A 25 23.64 -9.79 -38.04
N PRO A 26 24.94 -9.67 -38.30
CA PRO A 26 25.95 -9.72 -37.25
C PRO A 26 25.78 -8.61 -36.19
N VAL A 27 25.40 -7.41 -36.60
CA VAL A 27 25.29 -6.22 -35.75
C VAL A 27 23.95 -5.52 -35.98
N ILE A 28 23.28 -5.08 -34.92
CA ILE A 28 22.04 -4.28 -35.05
C ILE A 28 22.40 -2.86 -35.51
N THR A 29 21.72 -2.40 -36.56
CA THR A 29 21.88 -1.04 -37.06
C THR A 29 20.85 -0.11 -36.40
N PRO A 30 21.25 1.04 -35.82
CA PRO A 30 20.32 2.00 -35.25
C PRO A 30 19.23 2.40 -36.25
N GLY A 31 17.96 2.39 -35.82
CA GLY A 31 16.82 2.76 -36.66
C GLY A 31 16.17 1.60 -37.44
N THR A 32 16.72 0.39 -37.40
CA THR A 32 16.02 -0.81 -37.89
C THR A 32 15.07 -1.38 -36.82
N PRO A 33 13.92 -1.96 -37.21
CA PRO A 33 13.00 -2.59 -36.26
C PRO A 33 13.69 -3.70 -35.46
N SER A 34 13.37 -3.83 -34.17
CA SER A 34 13.92 -4.86 -33.30
C SER A 34 13.68 -6.27 -33.88
N ARG A 35 14.77 -6.97 -34.18
CA ARG A 35 14.71 -8.32 -34.75
C ARG A 35 14.33 -9.32 -33.65
N THR A 36 13.36 -10.20 -33.95
CA THR A 36 12.84 -11.18 -32.99
C THR A 36 13.19 -12.60 -33.41
N LEU A 37 13.46 -13.44 -32.41
CA LEU A 37 13.80 -14.85 -32.53
C LEU A 37 12.64 -15.70 -32.06
N GLU A 38 12.37 -16.80 -32.77
CA GLU A 38 11.46 -17.83 -32.28
C GLU A 38 12.09 -18.63 -31.15
N ILE A 39 11.37 -18.76 -30.04
CA ILE A 39 11.82 -19.44 -28.82
C ILE A 39 11.14 -20.81 -28.73
N PRO A 40 11.88 -21.92 -28.91
CA PRO A 40 11.31 -23.27 -28.93
C PRO A 40 10.63 -23.68 -27.63
N ARG A 41 9.64 -24.59 -27.72
CA ARG A 41 8.98 -25.20 -26.56
C ARG A 41 9.99 -25.99 -25.73
N SER A 42 9.87 -25.94 -24.40
CA SER A 42 10.70 -26.71 -23.45
C SER A 42 12.17 -26.27 -23.32
N CYS A 43 12.52 -25.05 -23.74
CA CYS A 43 13.75 -24.39 -23.26
C CYS A 43 13.45 -23.50 -22.06
N LEU A 44 14.44 -23.23 -21.22
CA LEU A 44 14.21 -22.51 -19.97
C LEU A 44 13.73 -21.06 -20.16
N LEU A 45 14.24 -20.35 -21.17
CA LEU A 45 13.76 -19.02 -21.52
C LEU A 45 12.26 -19.04 -21.85
N ARG A 46 11.79 -20.10 -22.53
CA ARG A 46 10.38 -20.27 -22.85
C ARG A 46 9.51 -20.41 -21.60
N GLU A 47 9.96 -21.16 -20.60
CA GLU A 47 9.23 -21.30 -19.33
C GLU A 47 9.14 -19.98 -18.57
N TRP A 48 10.23 -19.20 -18.55
CA TRP A 48 10.22 -17.84 -17.99
C TRP A 48 9.28 -16.89 -18.75
N MET A 49 9.27 -16.97 -20.08
CA MET A 49 8.35 -16.20 -20.92
C MET A 49 6.89 -16.54 -20.60
N GLU A 50 6.56 -17.82 -20.48
CA GLU A 50 5.22 -18.29 -20.11
C GLU A 50 4.82 -17.84 -18.71
N LEU A 51 5.78 -17.81 -17.77
CA LEU A 51 5.55 -17.27 -16.43
C LEU A 51 5.28 -15.75 -16.46
N TYR A 52 6.06 -14.98 -17.21
CA TYR A 52 5.86 -13.55 -17.39
C TYR A 52 4.52 -13.24 -18.08
N TRP A 53 4.17 -14.00 -19.12
CA TRP A 53 2.85 -13.96 -19.72
C TRP A 53 1.78 -14.22 -18.67
N THR A 54 1.87 -15.33 -17.94
CA THR A 54 0.88 -15.71 -16.93
C THR A 54 0.67 -14.61 -15.89
N ALA A 55 1.73 -13.89 -15.52
CA ALA A 55 1.65 -12.74 -14.63
C ALA A 55 0.88 -11.54 -15.23
N LEU A 56 1.02 -11.29 -16.53
CA LEU A 56 0.27 -10.26 -17.27
C LEU A 56 -1.20 -10.64 -17.50
N GLU A 57 -1.51 -11.92 -17.65
CA GLU A 57 -2.90 -12.39 -17.83
C GLU A 57 -3.69 -12.50 -16.52
N ARG A 58 -3.09 -12.13 -15.40
CA ARG A 58 -3.81 -12.15 -14.12
C ARG A 58 -4.95 -11.14 -14.15
N PRO A 59 -6.13 -11.48 -13.58
CA PRO A 59 -7.27 -10.58 -13.55
C PRO A 59 -6.98 -9.20 -12.96
N GLU A 60 -6.11 -9.09 -11.95
CA GLU A 60 -5.75 -7.80 -11.35
C GLU A 60 -5.02 -6.88 -12.30
N PHE A 61 -4.07 -7.44 -13.06
CA PHE A 61 -3.29 -6.67 -14.02
C PHE A 61 -4.18 -6.24 -15.19
N LEU A 62 -4.99 -7.15 -15.72
CA LEU A 62 -5.90 -6.84 -16.82
C LEU A 62 -6.97 -5.81 -16.42
N ASP A 63 -7.52 -5.91 -15.22
CA ASP A 63 -8.44 -4.91 -14.68
C ASP A 63 -7.76 -3.55 -14.52
N TRP A 64 -6.55 -3.51 -13.95
CA TRP A 64 -5.75 -2.28 -13.87
C TRP A 64 -5.47 -1.68 -15.26
N ALA A 65 -5.01 -2.48 -16.22
CA ALA A 65 -4.68 -2.04 -17.57
C ALA A 65 -5.92 -1.51 -18.31
N SER A 66 -7.08 -2.12 -18.09
CA SER A 66 -8.35 -1.70 -18.69
C SER A 66 -8.80 -0.31 -18.23
N ARG A 67 -8.55 0.06 -16.97
CA ARG A 67 -8.89 1.39 -16.41
C ARG A 67 -8.14 2.53 -17.10
N PHE A 68 -6.99 2.23 -17.69
CA PHE A 68 -6.17 3.18 -18.44
C PHE A 68 -6.28 3.00 -19.96
N HIS A 69 -7.16 2.09 -20.42
CA HIS A 69 -7.33 1.75 -21.84
C HIS A 69 -5.99 1.45 -22.53
N ILE A 70 -5.11 0.70 -21.85
CA ILE A 70 -3.79 0.34 -22.37
C ILE A 70 -3.94 -0.56 -23.59
N ASP A 71 -3.29 -0.18 -24.70
CA ASP A 71 -3.06 -1.09 -25.81
C ASP A 71 -1.93 -2.06 -25.45
N LEU A 72 -2.31 -3.29 -25.09
CA LEU A 72 -1.38 -4.34 -24.68
C LEU A 72 -0.36 -4.68 -25.78
N ASP A 73 -0.68 -4.54 -27.07
CA ASP A 73 0.27 -4.82 -28.16
C ASP A 73 1.48 -3.87 -28.14
N THR A 74 1.31 -2.68 -27.55
CA THR A 74 2.33 -1.63 -27.46
C THR A 74 3.05 -1.59 -26.11
N LEU A 75 2.65 -2.46 -25.18
CA LEU A 75 3.20 -2.50 -23.84
C LEU A 75 4.66 -2.95 -23.88
N ARG A 76 5.51 -2.17 -23.19
CA ARG A 76 6.92 -2.46 -22.96
C ARG A 76 7.27 -2.18 -21.50
N LEU A 77 7.66 -3.23 -20.77
CA LEU A 77 8.16 -3.14 -19.40
C LEU A 77 9.67 -2.91 -19.42
N LYS A 78 10.12 -1.70 -19.11
CA LYS A 78 11.54 -1.30 -19.17
C LYS A 78 12.03 -0.82 -17.82
N GLY A 79 12.94 -1.58 -17.22
CA GLY A 79 13.43 -1.28 -15.87
C GLY A 79 12.27 -1.36 -14.88
N ASP A 80 11.99 -0.27 -14.17
CA ASP A 80 10.87 -0.13 -13.23
C ASP A 80 9.62 0.55 -13.83
N THR A 81 9.65 0.89 -15.12
CA THR A 81 8.56 1.61 -15.80
C THR A 81 7.82 0.71 -16.78
N LEU A 82 6.51 0.94 -16.93
CA LEU A 82 5.71 0.34 -17.97
C LEU A 82 5.37 1.42 -19.00
N GLN A 83 5.69 1.19 -20.27
CA GLN A 83 5.38 2.10 -21.37
C GLN A 83 4.32 1.45 -22.24
N ALA A 84 3.26 2.17 -22.58
CA ALA A 84 2.25 1.68 -23.51
C ALA A 84 1.49 2.83 -24.15
N GLN A 85 0.87 2.58 -25.30
CA GLN A 85 -0.04 3.52 -25.92
C GLN A 85 -1.38 3.53 -25.18
N THR A 86 -1.88 4.74 -24.92
CA THR A 86 -3.19 4.98 -24.31
C THR A 86 -3.93 6.07 -25.08
N PRO A 87 -5.25 5.97 -25.28
CA PRO A 87 -6.05 7.03 -25.86
C PRO A 87 -6.11 8.24 -24.91
N SER A 88 -5.81 9.42 -25.43
CA SER A 88 -5.92 10.71 -24.74
C SER A 88 -6.48 11.76 -25.69
N ASN A 89 -7.62 12.36 -25.35
CA ASN A 89 -8.28 13.41 -26.13
C ASN A 89 -8.49 13.07 -27.63
N GLY A 90 -8.82 11.82 -27.94
CA GLY A 90 -9.03 11.35 -29.32
C GLY A 90 -7.75 11.03 -30.11
N THR A 91 -6.57 11.13 -29.47
CA THR A 91 -5.26 10.73 -30.04
C THR A 91 -4.62 9.63 -29.22
N THR A 92 -3.92 8.70 -29.86
CA THR A 92 -3.18 7.64 -29.15
C THR A 92 -1.76 8.12 -28.87
N ASN A 93 -1.39 8.22 -27.59
CA ASN A 93 -0.07 8.71 -27.16
C ASN A 93 0.65 7.65 -26.31
N LEU A 94 1.98 7.60 -26.42
CA LEU A 94 2.81 6.79 -25.54
C LEU A 94 2.78 7.36 -24.12
N ARG A 95 2.26 6.58 -23.17
CA ARG A 95 2.27 6.89 -21.74
C ARG A 95 3.31 6.04 -21.02
N THR A 96 4.03 6.64 -20.08
CA THR A 96 4.94 5.94 -19.16
C THR A 96 4.32 5.92 -17.77
N PHE A 97 4.15 4.73 -17.22
CA PHE A 97 3.70 4.47 -15.85
C PHE A 97 4.92 4.20 -14.99
N THR A 98 4.98 4.83 -13.82
CA THR A 98 6.14 4.88 -12.94
C THR A 98 5.77 4.41 -11.53
N LEU A 99 6.76 3.98 -10.74
CA LEU A 99 6.50 3.56 -9.36
C LEU A 99 6.06 4.74 -8.47
N GLU A 100 6.32 5.99 -8.84
CA GLU A 100 6.00 7.17 -8.02
C GLU A 100 4.64 7.80 -8.31
N ASP A 101 4.04 7.49 -9.46
CA ASP A 101 2.77 8.08 -9.85
C ASP A 101 1.55 7.45 -9.13
N ASP A 102 0.40 8.08 -9.36
CA ASP A 102 -0.90 7.72 -8.81
C ASP A 102 -1.66 6.68 -9.65
N SER A 103 -1.03 6.10 -10.69
CA SER A 103 -1.69 5.15 -11.58
C SER A 103 -1.99 3.79 -10.94
N GLY A 104 -1.39 3.51 -9.78
CA GLY A 104 -1.46 2.19 -9.14
C GLY A 104 -0.46 1.16 -9.70
N TRP A 105 0.39 1.53 -10.67
CA TRP A 105 1.43 0.65 -11.23
C TRP A 105 2.29 0.03 -10.11
N TRP A 106 2.63 0.79 -9.09
CA TRP A 106 3.40 0.35 -7.93
C TRP A 106 2.79 -0.84 -7.15
N GLN A 107 1.49 -1.11 -7.25
CA GLN A 107 0.86 -2.30 -6.65
C GLN A 107 1.03 -3.54 -7.54
N MET A 108 1.07 -3.36 -8.86
CA MET A 108 1.18 -4.44 -9.86
C MET A 108 2.64 -4.80 -10.16
N ALA A 109 3.51 -3.79 -10.12
CA ALA A 109 4.91 -3.88 -10.51
C ALA A 109 5.75 -4.88 -9.71
N PRO A 110 5.69 -4.99 -8.36
CA PRO A 110 6.73 -5.66 -7.59
C PRO A 110 7.02 -7.09 -8.07
N MET A 111 5.96 -7.87 -8.30
CA MET A 111 6.10 -9.22 -8.82
C MET A 111 6.57 -9.20 -10.29
N LEU A 112 5.93 -8.41 -11.16
CA LEU A 112 6.27 -8.34 -12.58
C LEU A 112 7.75 -7.96 -12.78
N LEU A 113 8.24 -6.98 -12.03
CA LEU A 113 9.64 -6.56 -12.00
C LEU A 113 10.56 -7.66 -11.48
N SER A 114 10.13 -8.40 -10.46
CA SER A 114 10.88 -9.54 -9.92
C SER A 114 11.04 -10.68 -10.93
N ILE A 115 10.08 -10.91 -11.82
CA ILE A 115 10.23 -11.85 -12.95
C ILE A 115 11.05 -11.21 -14.06
N ALA A 116 10.69 -10.00 -14.48
CA ALA A 116 11.29 -9.33 -15.61
C ALA A 116 12.81 -9.18 -15.49
N GLN A 117 13.32 -8.88 -14.28
CA GLN A 117 14.78 -8.77 -14.04
C GLN A 117 15.55 -10.08 -14.32
N HIS A 118 14.88 -11.25 -14.31
CA HIS A 118 15.50 -12.54 -14.63
C HIS A 118 15.49 -12.81 -16.15
N ILE A 119 14.50 -12.27 -16.87
CA ILE A 119 14.35 -12.44 -18.32
C ILE A 119 15.20 -11.42 -19.08
N ASP A 120 15.15 -10.17 -18.62
CA ASP A 120 15.84 -9.02 -19.20
C ASP A 120 16.79 -8.40 -18.15
N PRO A 121 17.92 -9.07 -17.86
CA PRO A 121 18.91 -8.53 -16.93
C PRO A 121 19.54 -7.21 -17.41
N GLY A 122 19.48 -6.95 -18.72
CA GLY A 122 19.99 -5.72 -19.36
C GLY A 122 19.06 -4.52 -19.27
N ARG A 123 17.79 -4.69 -18.87
CA ARG A 123 16.73 -3.65 -18.87
C ARG A 123 16.48 -3.06 -20.26
N LEU A 124 16.59 -3.90 -21.28
CA LEU A 124 16.35 -3.57 -22.68
C LEU A 124 14.86 -3.32 -22.94
N GLY A 125 13.98 -3.95 -22.17
CA GLY A 125 12.53 -3.81 -22.16
C GLY A 125 11.83 -5.06 -22.68
N LEU A 126 10.86 -5.57 -21.91
CA LEU A 126 10.06 -6.74 -22.26
C LEU A 126 8.74 -6.35 -22.92
N PRO A 127 8.39 -6.94 -24.07
CA PRO A 127 7.09 -6.72 -24.71
C PRO A 127 5.99 -7.53 -24.05
N TYR A 128 4.73 -7.13 -24.25
CA TYR A 128 3.59 -8.04 -24.02
C TYR A 128 3.68 -9.23 -24.97
N ILE A 129 3.42 -10.44 -24.45
CA ILE A 129 3.53 -11.67 -25.24
C ILE A 129 2.14 -12.05 -25.76
N GLY A 130 2.03 -12.30 -27.06
CA GLY A 130 0.80 -12.77 -27.69
C GLY A 130 -0.16 -11.70 -28.18
N GLY A 131 0.38 -10.53 -28.50
CA GLY A 131 -0.39 -9.46 -29.14
C GLY A 131 -0.91 -9.82 -30.54
N LYS A 132 -1.89 -9.07 -31.02
CA LYS A 132 -2.57 -9.31 -32.30
C LYS A 132 -1.71 -8.94 -33.52
N SER A 133 -0.68 -8.11 -33.36
CA SER A 133 0.08 -7.57 -34.50
C SER A 133 1.60 -7.38 -34.29
N ALA A 134 2.03 -6.82 -33.16
CA ALA A 134 3.42 -6.38 -32.95
C ALA A 134 4.34 -7.43 -32.29
N ASN A 135 3.78 -8.36 -31.50
CA ASN A 135 4.54 -9.33 -30.71
C ASN A 135 3.96 -10.75 -30.87
N PRO A 136 4.37 -11.47 -31.93
CA PRO A 136 3.86 -12.83 -32.20
C PRO A 136 4.12 -13.76 -31.03
N LEU A 137 3.20 -14.72 -30.82
CA LEU A 137 3.36 -15.80 -29.85
C LEU A 137 4.78 -16.38 -29.97
N TYR A 138 5.49 -16.44 -28.85
CA TYR A 138 6.78 -17.13 -28.73
C TYR A 138 7.97 -16.52 -29.48
N ARG A 139 7.89 -15.24 -29.86
CA ARG A 139 9.05 -14.52 -30.40
C ARG A 139 9.55 -13.46 -29.43
N PHE A 140 10.88 -13.41 -29.22
CA PHE A 140 11.53 -12.45 -28.31
C PHE A 140 12.61 -11.62 -29.01
N PRO A 141 12.83 -10.36 -28.62
CA PRO A 141 13.93 -9.54 -29.17
C PRO A 141 15.28 -10.23 -28.98
N ARG A 142 16.13 -10.26 -30.02
CA ARG A 142 17.41 -10.97 -29.98
C ARG A 142 18.29 -10.54 -28.81
N GLU A 143 18.31 -9.25 -28.52
CA GLU A 143 19.15 -8.66 -27.48
C GLU A 143 18.78 -9.20 -26.09
N VAL A 144 17.48 -9.40 -25.85
CA VAL A 144 16.95 -10.01 -24.60
C VAL A 144 17.33 -11.48 -24.54
N VAL A 145 17.24 -12.21 -25.66
CA VAL A 145 17.62 -13.63 -25.72
C VAL A 145 19.11 -13.80 -25.41
N LEU A 146 19.99 -13.00 -26.01
CA LEU A 146 21.41 -13.01 -25.71
C LEU A 146 21.68 -12.67 -24.25
N ALA A 147 21.05 -11.61 -23.74
CA ALA A 147 21.22 -11.16 -22.37
C ALA A 147 20.78 -12.19 -21.33
N PHE A 148 19.70 -12.95 -21.57
CA PHE A 148 19.26 -14.03 -20.70
C PHE A 148 20.32 -15.13 -20.51
N TYR A 149 21.14 -15.37 -21.54
CA TYR A 149 22.26 -16.32 -21.50
C TYR A 149 23.62 -15.66 -21.21
N GLY A 150 23.63 -14.39 -20.80
CA GLY A 150 24.83 -13.65 -20.40
C GLY A 150 25.65 -13.13 -21.57
N TYR A 151 25.22 -13.34 -22.82
CA TYR A 151 25.89 -12.82 -23.99
C TYR A 151 25.58 -11.33 -24.19
N PRO A 152 26.58 -10.51 -24.54
CA PRO A 152 26.32 -9.14 -24.97
C PRO A 152 25.76 -9.12 -26.40
N GLU A 153 25.05 -8.05 -26.72
CA GLU A 153 24.72 -7.72 -28.10
C GLU A 153 26.01 -7.35 -28.87
N PRO A 154 26.35 -8.06 -29.96
CA PRO A 154 27.59 -7.81 -30.70
C PRO A 154 27.68 -6.39 -31.24
N GLN A 155 28.80 -5.72 -30.98
CA GLN A 155 29.05 -4.36 -31.46
C GLN A 155 29.77 -4.33 -32.82
N ASN A 156 30.36 -5.46 -33.24
CA ASN A 156 30.98 -5.65 -34.55
C ASN A 156 30.86 -7.10 -35.03
N ALA A 157 31.15 -7.33 -36.31
CA ALA A 157 31.01 -8.63 -36.94
C ALA A 157 31.90 -9.71 -36.30
N ILE A 158 33.09 -9.35 -35.83
CA ILE A 158 34.03 -10.29 -35.18
C ILE A 158 33.46 -10.82 -33.86
N GLN A 159 32.84 -9.95 -33.05
CA GLN A 159 32.16 -10.38 -31.83
C GLN A 159 31.01 -11.36 -32.15
N ALA A 160 30.23 -11.11 -33.20
CA ALA A 160 29.16 -12.01 -33.63
C ALA A 160 29.71 -13.36 -34.14
N GLU A 161 30.78 -13.34 -34.95
CA GLU A 161 31.48 -14.54 -35.43
C GLU A 161 31.98 -15.40 -34.26
N MET A 162 32.53 -14.77 -33.22
CA MET A 162 33.00 -15.46 -32.01
C MET A 162 31.87 -16.15 -31.26
N ILE A 163 30.74 -15.47 -31.05
CA ILE A 163 29.55 -16.09 -30.44
C ILE A 163 29.05 -17.25 -31.31
N VAL A 164 28.95 -17.06 -32.63
CA VAL A 164 28.51 -18.12 -33.55
C VAL A 164 29.45 -19.33 -33.52
N ALA A 165 30.76 -19.12 -33.51
CA ALA A 165 31.75 -20.20 -33.43
C ALA A 165 31.63 -20.97 -32.12
N GLU A 166 31.46 -20.27 -31.00
CA GLU A 166 31.24 -20.89 -29.68
C GLU A 166 29.95 -21.72 -29.64
N LEU A 167 28.84 -21.13 -30.10
CA LEU A 167 27.54 -21.80 -30.17
C LEU A 167 27.59 -23.08 -31.02
N LYS A 168 28.36 -23.08 -32.11
CA LYS A 168 28.58 -24.26 -32.97
C LYS A 168 29.43 -25.33 -32.31
N ALA A 169 30.45 -24.93 -31.54
CA ALA A 169 31.43 -25.85 -30.96
C ALA A 169 30.95 -26.51 -29.66
N GLY A 170 30.33 -25.74 -28.77
CA GLY A 170 30.02 -26.17 -27.40
C GLY A 170 28.62 -25.80 -26.90
N GLY A 171 27.82 -25.08 -27.70
CA GLY A 171 26.51 -24.58 -27.29
C GLY A 171 26.58 -23.29 -26.48
N LEU A 172 25.61 -23.06 -25.59
CA LEU A 172 25.53 -21.86 -24.75
C LEU A 172 26.62 -21.88 -23.67
N ALA A 173 27.32 -20.76 -23.48
CA ALA A 173 28.32 -20.59 -22.45
C ALA A 173 27.72 -20.77 -21.05
N ALA A 174 28.55 -21.30 -20.13
CA ALA A 174 28.18 -21.41 -18.73
C ALA A 174 28.16 -20.03 -18.06
N ILE A 175 27.36 -19.92 -17.00
CA ILE A 175 27.37 -18.78 -16.09
C ILE A 175 28.17 -19.18 -14.85
N ASP A 176 29.15 -18.37 -14.47
CA ASP A 176 29.94 -18.62 -13.27
C ASP A 176 29.15 -18.30 -11.98
N GLN A 177 29.74 -18.64 -10.82
CA GLN A 177 29.14 -18.40 -9.50
C GLN A 177 28.92 -16.90 -9.16
N ASN A 178 29.54 -16.00 -9.95
CA ASN A 178 29.43 -14.54 -9.84
C ASN A 178 28.43 -13.97 -10.85
N GLY A 179 27.76 -14.82 -11.63
CA GLY A 179 26.75 -14.45 -12.61
C GLY A 179 27.30 -13.87 -13.92
N ASN A 180 28.58 -14.10 -14.22
CA ASN A 180 29.19 -13.69 -15.48
C ASN A 180 29.23 -14.86 -16.47
N THR A 181 29.06 -14.54 -17.75
CA THR A 181 29.26 -15.52 -18.83
C THR A 181 30.73 -15.93 -18.93
N THR A 182 30.99 -17.21 -19.17
CA THR A 182 32.34 -17.73 -19.48
C THR A 182 32.69 -17.66 -20.97
N SER A 183 31.83 -17.01 -21.77
CA SER A 183 31.99 -16.93 -23.23
C SER A 183 33.33 -16.34 -23.66
N ALA A 184 33.91 -16.91 -24.73
CA ALA A 184 35.11 -16.41 -25.39
C ALA A 184 34.96 -14.96 -25.88
N VAL A 185 33.72 -14.48 -26.14
CA VAL A 185 33.47 -13.09 -26.53
C VAL A 185 33.91 -12.09 -25.46
N VAL A 186 33.95 -12.48 -24.19
CA VAL A 186 34.42 -11.63 -23.09
C VAL A 186 35.91 -11.30 -23.27
N LYS A 187 36.73 -12.32 -23.56
CA LYS A 187 38.17 -12.15 -23.81
C LYS A 187 38.41 -11.34 -25.08
N GLU A 188 37.64 -11.62 -26.13
CA GLU A 188 37.70 -10.88 -27.39
C GLU A 188 37.41 -9.39 -27.18
N ARG A 189 36.35 -9.05 -26.45
CA ARG A 189 36.01 -7.66 -26.13
C ARG A 189 37.14 -6.93 -25.43
N THR A 190 37.76 -7.56 -24.43
CA THR A 190 38.90 -6.98 -23.71
C THR A 190 40.11 -6.78 -24.63
N ALA A 191 40.41 -7.75 -25.50
CA ALA A 191 41.49 -7.63 -26.47
C ALA A 191 41.23 -6.53 -27.51
N GLN A 192 39.98 -6.40 -27.99
CA GLN A 192 39.61 -5.31 -28.90
C GLN A 192 39.80 -3.93 -28.27
N LEU A 193 39.51 -3.74 -26.97
CA LEU A 193 39.79 -2.44 -26.30
C LEU A 193 41.28 -2.10 -26.31
N GLN A 194 42.17 -3.10 -26.26
CA GLN A 194 43.60 -2.90 -26.42
C GLN A 194 43.95 -2.52 -27.87
N ASP A 195 43.34 -3.17 -28.85
CA ASP A 195 43.53 -2.84 -30.27
C ASP A 195 43.07 -1.41 -30.59
N LEU A 196 41.93 -0.96 -30.05
CA LEU A 196 41.42 0.41 -30.25
C LEU A 196 42.40 1.47 -29.73
N LYS A 197 43.14 1.19 -28.64
CA LYS A 197 44.18 2.09 -28.13
C LYS A 197 45.36 2.19 -29.09
N VAL A 198 45.82 1.06 -29.63
CA VAL A 198 46.90 1.02 -30.64
C VAL A 198 46.48 1.77 -31.91
N ILE A 199 45.23 1.58 -32.35
CA ILE A 199 44.64 2.29 -33.49
C ILE A 199 44.62 3.81 -33.23
N ALA A 200 44.19 4.25 -32.04
CA ALA A 200 44.18 5.66 -31.66
C ALA A 200 45.58 6.28 -31.67
N GLU A 201 46.57 5.59 -31.12
CA GLU A 201 47.98 6.02 -31.13
C GLU A 201 48.52 6.15 -32.57
N THR A 202 48.16 5.20 -33.44
CA THR A 202 48.54 5.26 -34.87
C THR A 202 47.90 6.46 -35.57
N ILE A 203 46.61 6.73 -35.32
CA ILE A 203 45.92 7.90 -35.89
C ILE A 203 46.61 9.20 -35.44
N ASP A 204 46.97 9.32 -34.15
CA ASP A 204 47.66 10.50 -33.62
C ASP A 204 49.04 10.71 -34.26
N GLU A 205 49.76 9.62 -34.57
CA GLU A 205 51.04 9.70 -35.28
C GLU A 205 50.87 10.18 -36.72
N VAL A 206 49.88 9.64 -37.46
CA VAL A 206 49.61 10.07 -38.84
C VAL A 206 49.13 11.51 -38.90
N VAL A 207 48.26 11.94 -37.98
CA VAL A 207 47.78 13.32 -37.88
C VAL A 207 48.91 14.31 -37.58
N ARG A 208 49.94 13.88 -36.85
CA ARG A 208 51.10 14.72 -36.52
C ARG A 208 52.11 14.83 -37.68
N THR A 209 52.19 13.81 -38.52
CA THR A 209 53.25 13.68 -39.53
C THR A 209 52.80 13.96 -40.97
N SER A 210 51.49 13.98 -41.25
CA SER A 210 50.95 14.17 -42.60
C SER A 210 50.46 15.61 -42.83
N ASP A 211 51.10 16.34 -43.75
CA ASP A 211 50.67 17.66 -44.24
C ASP A 211 50.84 17.75 -45.78
N PRO A 212 49.77 17.90 -46.58
CA PRO A 212 48.36 17.94 -46.17
C PRO A 212 47.82 16.54 -45.77
N PHE A 213 46.76 16.52 -44.96
CA PHE A 213 46.11 15.26 -44.56
C PHE A 213 45.46 14.55 -45.74
N GLU A 214 45.87 13.30 -45.99
CA GLU A 214 45.30 12.45 -47.01
C GLU A 214 44.58 11.24 -46.41
N GLN A 215 43.26 11.17 -46.60
CA GLN A 215 42.43 10.06 -46.12
C GLN A 215 42.91 8.69 -46.63
N ARG A 216 43.32 8.61 -47.91
CA ARG A 216 43.87 7.36 -48.49
C ARG A 216 45.21 6.97 -47.86
N SER A 217 46.04 7.94 -47.49
CA SER A 217 47.32 7.66 -46.82
C SER A 217 47.06 7.10 -45.42
N LEU A 218 46.19 7.75 -44.64
CA LEU A 218 45.75 7.25 -43.33
C LEU A 218 45.16 5.84 -43.42
N ALA A 219 44.25 5.59 -44.36
CA ALA A 219 43.61 4.28 -44.51
C ALA A 219 44.62 3.16 -44.84
N ASN A 220 45.73 3.49 -45.53
CA ASN A 220 46.78 2.53 -45.89
C ASN A 220 47.91 2.42 -44.86
N THR A 221 47.90 3.22 -43.78
CA THR A 221 48.92 3.15 -42.73
C THR A 221 48.97 1.75 -42.13
N PRO A 222 50.16 1.10 -42.06
CA PRO A 222 50.30 -0.21 -41.45
C PRO A 222 50.20 -0.11 -39.92
N VAL A 223 49.45 -1.03 -39.33
CA VAL A 223 49.24 -1.16 -37.89
C VAL A 223 49.52 -2.60 -37.48
N SER A 224 50.37 -2.79 -36.47
CA SER A 224 50.65 -4.10 -35.88
C SER A 224 49.93 -4.23 -34.54
N LEU A 225 49.07 -5.24 -34.43
CA LEU A 225 48.33 -5.54 -33.20
C LEU A 225 49.11 -6.58 -32.39
N ASN A 226 49.16 -6.42 -31.06
CA ASN A 226 49.84 -7.32 -30.13
C ASN A 226 48.92 -7.89 -29.04
N SER A 227 47.61 -7.70 -29.18
CA SER A 227 46.60 -8.22 -28.27
C SER A 227 46.31 -9.71 -28.54
N ALA A 228 45.40 -10.28 -27.76
CA ALA A 228 44.89 -11.63 -27.95
C ALA A 228 43.63 -11.69 -28.86
N SER A 229 43.34 -10.64 -29.64
CA SER A 229 42.12 -10.59 -30.45
C SER A 229 42.17 -11.54 -31.65
N VAL A 230 40.99 -11.87 -32.18
CA VAL A 230 40.88 -12.69 -33.41
C VAL A 230 41.64 -12.06 -34.58
N LEU A 231 41.66 -10.73 -34.70
CA LEU A 231 42.42 -10.07 -35.77
C LEU A 231 43.93 -10.14 -35.52
N ALA A 232 44.40 -9.90 -34.29
CA ALA A 232 45.82 -9.96 -33.95
C ALA A 232 46.41 -11.38 -34.15
N THR A 233 45.59 -12.42 -34.00
CA THR A 233 46.00 -13.83 -34.15
C THR A 233 45.97 -14.35 -35.59
N ARG A 234 45.37 -13.62 -36.55
CA ARG A 234 45.45 -13.96 -37.98
C ARG A 234 46.85 -13.66 -38.50
N SER A 235 47.46 -14.62 -39.21
CA SER A 235 48.86 -14.57 -39.66
C SER A 235 49.11 -13.44 -40.69
N GLY A 236 49.44 -12.23 -40.21
CA GLY A 236 49.87 -11.10 -41.04
C GLY A 236 50.81 -10.16 -40.26
N PRO A 237 51.86 -9.58 -40.89
CA PRO A 237 52.83 -8.73 -40.19
C PRO A 237 52.32 -7.32 -39.85
N SER A 238 51.34 -6.81 -40.60
CA SER A 238 50.64 -5.54 -40.31
C SER A 238 49.31 -5.48 -41.07
N PHE A 239 48.32 -4.77 -40.52
CA PHE A 239 47.03 -4.50 -41.13
C PHE A 239 46.93 -3.06 -41.60
N LYS A 240 46.13 -2.80 -42.63
CA LYS A 240 45.81 -1.41 -43.00
C LYS A 240 44.86 -0.81 -41.97
N LEU A 241 45.17 0.39 -41.47
CA LEU A 241 44.36 1.11 -40.49
C LEU A 241 42.88 1.23 -40.92
N GLY A 242 42.62 1.53 -42.19
CA GLY A 242 41.26 1.63 -42.72
C GLY A 242 40.49 0.30 -42.69
N GLN A 243 41.18 -0.83 -42.82
CA GLN A 243 40.56 -2.16 -42.67
C GLN A 243 40.24 -2.45 -41.21
N LEU A 244 41.14 -2.13 -40.28
CA LEU A 244 40.90 -2.31 -38.84
C LEU A 244 39.70 -1.50 -38.35
N LEU A 245 39.61 -0.22 -38.75
CA LEU A 245 38.45 0.63 -38.43
C LEU A 245 37.16 0.00 -38.95
N ALA A 246 37.14 -0.43 -40.21
CA ALA A 246 35.96 -1.08 -40.79
C ALA A 246 35.59 -2.39 -40.08
N SER A 247 36.57 -3.24 -39.74
CA SER A 247 36.34 -4.51 -39.06
C SER A 247 35.77 -4.36 -37.66
N TYR A 248 36.14 -3.30 -36.93
CA TYR A 248 35.55 -2.97 -35.64
C TYR A 248 34.31 -2.08 -35.71
N GLY A 249 33.84 -1.72 -36.91
CA GLY A 249 32.62 -0.93 -37.11
C GLY A 249 32.79 0.58 -36.92
N TRP A 250 34.01 1.10 -37.00
CA TRP A 250 34.30 2.52 -36.89
C TRP A 250 34.39 3.20 -38.27
N PRO A 251 33.80 4.40 -38.43
CA PRO A 251 33.92 5.15 -39.67
C PRO A 251 35.36 5.65 -39.86
N GLN A 252 35.80 5.73 -41.12
CA GLN A 252 37.08 6.34 -41.45
C GLN A 252 36.94 7.87 -41.45
N PRO A 253 37.85 8.61 -40.78
CA PRO A 253 37.77 10.07 -40.73
C PRO A 253 38.10 10.66 -42.10
N VAL A 254 37.36 11.69 -42.54
CA VAL A 254 37.60 12.37 -43.82
C VAL A 254 38.51 13.59 -43.71
N ASN A 255 38.76 14.09 -42.49
CA ASN A 255 39.64 15.23 -42.22
C ASN A 255 40.41 15.07 -40.89
N VAL A 256 41.38 15.96 -40.65
CA VAL A 256 42.23 15.97 -39.44
C VAL A 256 41.41 16.09 -38.15
N GLU A 257 40.38 16.91 -38.15
CA GLU A 257 39.58 17.16 -36.95
C GLU A 257 38.78 15.92 -36.56
N GLU A 258 38.14 15.27 -37.53
CA GLU A 258 37.48 13.98 -37.33
C GLU A 258 38.46 12.88 -36.89
N ALA A 259 39.69 12.88 -37.41
CA ALA A 259 40.71 11.91 -37.00
C ALA A 259 41.10 12.08 -35.52
N ARG A 260 41.27 13.33 -35.05
CA ARG A 260 41.53 13.62 -33.63
C ARG A 260 40.36 13.22 -32.74
N VAL A 261 39.13 13.57 -33.14
CA VAL A 261 37.91 13.19 -32.40
C VAL A 261 37.77 11.67 -32.34
N LEU A 262 38.03 10.97 -33.45
CA LEU A 262 38.00 9.51 -33.49
C LEU A 262 39.06 8.90 -32.57
N ALA A 263 40.32 9.35 -32.63
CA ALA A 263 41.39 8.84 -31.76
C ALA A 263 41.04 9.03 -30.28
N GLN A 264 40.50 10.19 -29.90
CA GLN A 264 40.02 10.43 -28.54
C GLN A 264 38.88 9.47 -28.15
N ARG A 265 37.89 9.29 -29.04
CA ARG A 265 36.76 8.37 -28.82
C ARG A 265 37.22 6.93 -28.65
N LEU A 266 38.13 6.45 -29.49
CA LEU A 266 38.67 5.10 -29.43
C LEU A 266 39.41 4.84 -28.11
N ARG A 267 40.20 5.82 -27.64
CA ARG A 267 40.95 5.74 -26.38
C ARG A 267 40.06 5.67 -25.15
N GLN A 268 38.94 6.37 -25.18
CA GLN A 268 37.94 6.43 -24.10
C GLN A 268 36.81 5.42 -24.28
N HIS A 269 36.88 4.56 -25.30
CA HIS A 269 35.81 3.63 -25.60
C HIS A 269 35.75 2.50 -24.57
N ASP A 270 34.56 2.22 -24.09
CA ASP A 270 34.23 1.03 -23.32
C ASP A 270 33.03 0.33 -23.96
N TRP A 271 33.07 -0.99 -23.95
CA TRP A 271 31.95 -1.80 -24.41
C TRP A 271 30.79 -1.79 -23.39
N PRO A 272 29.51 -1.91 -23.83
CA PRO A 272 28.38 -2.03 -22.92
C PRO A 272 28.58 -3.14 -21.87
N PRO A 273 28.22 -2.95 -20.60
CA PRO A 273 28.46 -3.92 -19.54
C PRO A 273 27.84 -5.28 -19.89
N LEU A 274 28.48 -6.37 -19.47
CA LEU A 274 27.95 -7.72 -19.68
C LEU A 274 26.64 -7.89 -18.90
N PRO A 275 25.64 -8.57 -19.48
CA PRO A 275 24.44 -8.94 -18.75
C PRO A 275 24.77 -9.85 -17.57
N TYR A 276 24.37 -9.44 -16.37
CA TYR A 276 24.46 -10.29 -15.18
C TYR A 276 23.35 -11.32 -15.22
N VAL A 277 23.69 -12.60 -15.14
CA VAL A 277 22.72 -13.68 -15.06
C VAL A 277 22.94 -14.42 -13.76
N SER A 278 21.95 -14.43 -12.88
CA SER A 278 22.04 -15.28 -11.69
C SER A 278 22.05 -16.75 -12.13
N GLU A 279 23.00 -17.56 -11.64
CA GLU A 279 23.08 -19.00 -11.94
C GLU A 279 21.74 -19.74 -11.71
N TYR A 280 20.89 -19.22 -10.82
CA TYR A 280 19.57 -19.78 -10.51
C TYR A 280 18.51 -19.52 -11.58
N VAL A 281 18.69 -18.48 -12.40
CA VAL A 281 17.85 -18.23 -13.59
C VAL A 281 17.94 -19.41 -14.54
N GLN A 282 19.05 -20.16 -14.50
CA GLN A 282 19.31 -21.38 -15.28
C GLN A 282 18.66 -22.65 -14.68
N THR A 283 17.75 -22.52 -13.71
CA THR A 283 17.03 -23.65 -13.10
C THR A 283 15.50 -23.45 -13.14
N GLY A 284 14.74 -24.51 -13.38
CA GLY A 284 13.27 -24.49 -13.33
C GLY A 284 12.68 -24.32 -11.92
N ILE A 285 13.50 -24.42 -10.86
CA ILE A 285 13.00 -24.37 -9.47
C ILE A 285 12.45 -22.98 -9.11
N ARG A 286 13.10 -21.90 -9.57
CA ARG A 286 12.57 -20.54 -9.33
C ARG A 286 11.26 -20.31 -10.05
N ILE A 287 11.12 -20.82 -11.28
CA ILE A 287 9.88 -20.75 -12.05
C ILE A 287 8.77 -21.45 -11.28
N LYS A 288 9.04 -22.68 -10.80
CA LYS A 288 8.10 -23.43 -9.98
C LYS A 288 7.66 -22.63 -8.74
N HIS A 289 8.58 -22.02 -8.00
CA HIS A 289 8.21 -21.21 -6.83
C HIS A 289 7.24 -20.07 -7.17
N TYR A 290 7.43 -19.36 -8.28
CA TYR A 290 6.47 -18.35 -8.72
C TYR A 290 5.13 -18.96 -9.12
N GLN A 291 5.13 -20.11 -9.80
CA GLN A 291 3.89 -20.82 -10.17
C GLN A 291 3.12 -21.28 -8.94
N ASP A 292 3.81 -21.81 -7.93
CA ASP A 292 3.22 -22.23 -6.66
C ASP A 292 2.59 -21.03 -5.93
N GLU A 293 3.30 -19.90 -5.83
CA GLU A 293 2.77 -18.65 -5.25
C GLU A 293 1.57 -18.11 -6.04
N PHE A 294 1.59 -18.21 -7.37
CA PHE A 294 0.47 -17.81 -8.22
C PHE A 294 -0.76 -18.67 -7.97
N ALA A 295 -0.55 -19.97 -7.85
CA ALA A 295 -1.60 -20.95 -7.62
C ALA A 295 -2.23 -20.80 -6.23
N ASP A 296 -1.42 -20.57 -5.19
CA ASP A 296 -1.93 -20.31 -3.83
C ASP A 296 -2.83 -19.05 -3.78
N ILE A 297 -2.46 -18.00 -4.52
CA ILE A 297 -3.28 -16.80 -4.61
C ILE A 297 -4.57 -17.05 -5.42
N GLU A 298 -4.53 -17.87 -6.47
CA GLU A 298 -5.76 -18.23 -7.21
C GLU A 298 -6.69 -19.09 -6.35
N ASP A 299 -6.19 -20.01 -5.54
CA ASP A 299 -6.99 -20.74 -4.55
C ASP A 299 -7.67 -19.76 -3.57
N CYS A 300 -6.96 -18.76 -3.07
CA CYS A 300 -7.54 -17.74 -2.19
C CYS A 300 -8.57 -16.86 -2.92
N ARG A 301 -8.35 -16.56 -4.20
CA ARG A 301 -9.30 -15.82 -5.06
C ARG A 301 -10.56 -16.65 -5.32
N HIS A 302 -10.42 -17.95 -5.54
CA HIS A 302 -11.54 -18.89 -5.64
C HIS A 302 -12.36 -18.89 -4.35
N ILE A 303 -11.73 -18.97 -3.19
CA ILE A 303 -12.42 -18.87 -1.88
C ILE A 303 -13.23 -17.58 -1.80
N VAL A 304 -12.64 -16.42 -2.12
CA VAL A 304 -13.34 -15.12 -2.09
C VAL A 304 -14.56 -15.13 -3.00
N ARG A 305 -14.40 -15.52 -4.27
CA ARG A 305 -15.50 -15.59 -5.24
C ARG A 305 -16.62 -16.51 -4.76
N ARG A 306 -16.28 -17.71 -4.26
CA ARG A 306 -17.28 -18.65 -3.76
C ARG A 306 -18.03 -18.14 -2.53
N LEU A 307 -17.35 -17.46 -1.61
CA LEU A 307 -18.01 -16.81 -0.48
C LEU A 307 -19.00 -15.72 -0.92
N GLU A 308 -18.68 -14.96 -1.98
CA GLU A 308 -19.57 -13.96 -2.56
C GLU A 308 -20.77 -14.62 -3.29
N ASP A 309 -20.52 -15.63 -4.11
CA ASP A 309 -21.55 -16.38 -4.84
C ASP A 309 -22.54 -17.06 -3.90
N LEU A 310 -22.03 -17.74 -2.86
CA LEU A 310 -22.85 -18.40 -1.84
C LEU A 310 -23.65 -17.40 -0.99
N SER A 311 -23.29 -16.12 -1.02
CA SER A 311 -23.95 -15.02 -0.31
C SER A 311 -24.97 -14.27 -1.18
N TRP A 312 -24.91 -14.45 -2.50
CA TRP A 312 -25.74 -13.73 -3.47
C TRP A 312 -27.24 -13.92 -3.20
N ASN A 313 -28.01 -12.82 -3.20
CA ASN A 313 -29.46 -12.78 -2.96
C ASN A 313 -29.93 -13.45 -1.65
N LYS A 314 -29.08 -13.55 -0.62
CA LYS A 314 -29.44 -14.10 0.69
C LYS A 314 -29.44 -13.02 1.78
N THR A 315 -30.20 -13.27 2.84
CA THR A 315 -30.24 -12.37 4.00
C THR A 315 -28.94 -12.46 4.81
N PRO A 316 -28.50 -11.40 5.51
CA PRO A 316 -27.23 -11.40 6.26
C PRO A 316 -27.08 -12.51 7.31
N THR A 317 -28.20 -13.02 7.85
CA THR A 317 -28.25 -14.07 8.88
C THR A 317 -28.40 -15.48 8.32
N ALA A 318 -28.63 -15.64 7.01
CA ALA A 318 -28.75 -16.95 6.39
C ALA A 318 -27.46 -17.77 6.56
N LYS A 319 -27.61 -19.08 6.76
CA LYS A 319 -26.49 -20.02 6.86
C LYS A 319 -25.82 -20.20 5.50
N ILE A 320 -24.52 -20.49 5.53
CA ILE A 320 -23.73 -20.83 4.34
C ILE A 320 -23.35 -22.29 4.43
N ASP A 321 -23.49 -22.99 3.30
CA ASP A 321 -22.96 -24.33 3.11
C ASP A 321 -21.52 -24.22 2.57
N LEU A 322 -20.58 -24.84 3.26
CA LEU A 322 -19.16 -24.83 2.91
C LEU A 322 -18.68 -26.22 2.45
N GLU A 323 -19.59 -27.19 2.28
CA GLU A 323 -19.27 -28.56 1.90
C GLU A 323 -19.26 -28.78 0.38
N GLU A 324 -19.51 -27.72 -0.42
CA GLU A 324 -19.32 -27.77 -1.86
C GLU A 324 -17.89 -28.20 -2.20
N LEU A 325 -17.76 -29.15 -3.13
CA LEU A 325 -16.49 -29.71 -3.54
C LEU A 325 -15.97 -29.00 -4.78
N SER A 326 -14.68 -28.64 -4.76
CA SER A 326 -13.97 -28.11 -5.91
C SER A 326 -12.59 -28.76 -6.04
N GLU A 327 -12.04 -28.72 -7.24
CA GLU A 327 -10.65 -29.09 -7.47
C GLU A 327 -9.75 -27.93 -7.04
N PRO A 328 -8.76 -28.15 -6.15
CA PRO A 328 -7.77 -27.13 -5.85
C PRO A 328 -6.87 -26.91 -7.06
N ILE A 329 -6.29 -25.71 -7.21
CA ILE A 329 -5.33 -25.46 -8.29
C ILE A 329 -4.14 -26.42 -8.14
N ALA A 330 -3.81 -27.17 -9.19
CA ALA A 330 -2.88 -28.30 -9.11
C ALA A 330 -1.48 -27.93 -8.58
N LEU A 331 -0.99 -26.73 -8.92
CA LEU A 331 0.32 -26.22 -8.48
C LEU A 331 0.28 -25.51 -7.12
N SER A 332 -0.88 -25.32 -6.51
CA SER A 332 -0.97 -24.70 -5.18
C SER A 332 -0.40 -25.65 -4.12
N ALA A 333 0.02 -25.10 -2.98
CA ALA A 333 0.49 -25.91 -1.87
C ALA A 333 -0.59 -26.90 -1.38
N LEU A 334 -1.88 -26.53 -1.51
CA LEU A 334 -2.99 -27.43 -1.24
C LEU A 334 -3.10 -28.51 -2.32
N GLY A 335 -3.08 -28.13 -3.59
CA GLY A 335 -3.18 -29.02 -4.74
C GLY A 335 -2.12 -30.12 -4.74
N GLU A 336 -0.85 -29.75 -4.52
CA GLU A 336 0.24 -30.72 -4.43
C GLU A 336 0.03 -31.73 -3.29
N ARG A 337 -0.39 -31.24 -2.11
CA ARG A 337 -0.67 -32.10 -0.94
C ARG A 337 -1.83 -33.04 -1.20
N ILE A 338 -2.88 -32.55 -1.85
CA ILE A 338 -4.05 -33.35 -2.21
C ILE A 338 -3.70 -34.40 -3.25
N ALA A 339 -2.89 -34.07 -4.26
CA ALA A 339 -2.41 -35.04 -5.25
C ALA A 339 -1.57 -36.17 -4.61
N ILE A 340 -0.67 -35.82 -3.68
CA ILE A 340 0.12 -36.80 -2.92
C ILE A 340 -0.81 -37.69 -2.09
N GLY A 341 -1.73 -37.07 -1.32
CA GLY A 341 -2.66 -37.80 -0.46
C GLY A 341 -3.65 -38.67 -1.24
N GLN A 342 -4.11 -38.22 -2.42
CA GLN A 342 -4.96 -38.98 -3.32
C GLN A 342 -4.23 -40.25 -3.80
N ARG A 343 -2.98 -40.11 -4.25
CA ARG A 343 -2.15 -41.24 -4.66
C ARG A 343 -1.94 -42.25 -3.53
N ASP A 344 -1.67 -41.78 -2.31
CA ASP A 344 -1.44 -42.68 -1.17
C ASP A 344 -2.75 -43.29 -0.64
N LEU A 345 -3.89 -42.60 -0.77
CA LEU A 345 -5.22 -43.14 -0.47
C LEU A 345 -5.64 -44.20 -1.50
N LEU A 346 -5.29 -44.03 -2.77
CA LEU A 346 -5.47 -45.05 -3.81
C LEU A 346 -4.66 -46.32 -3.49
N LYS A 347 -3.41 -46.17 -3.02
CA LYS A 347 -2.61 -47.31 -2.55
C LYS A 347 -3.27 -48.02 -1.38
N LEU A 348 -3.76 -47.29 -0.37
CA LEU A 348 -4.51 -47.88 0.75
C LEU A 348 -5.73 -48.67 0.25
N ARG A 349 -6.50 -48.11 -0.69
CA ARG A 349 -7.65 -48.81 -1.29
C ARG A 349 -7.23 -50.11 -1.96
N SER A 350 -6.10 -50.12 -2.66
CA SER A 350 -5.59 -51.29 -3.39
C SER A 350 -4.99 -52.39 -2.51
N GLU A 351 -4.75 -52.13 -1.21
CA GLU A 351 -4.26 -53.16 -0.29
C GLU A 351 -5.24 -54.35 -0.23
N PRO A 352 -4.76 -55.61 -0.33
CA PRO A 352 -5.64 -56.79 -0.32
C PRO A 352 -6.55 -56.86 0.91
N ALA A 353 -6.02 -56.49 2.08
CA ALA A 353 -6.80 -56.44 3.32
C ALA A 353 -7.92 -55.39 3.26
N PHE A 354 -7.71 -54.27 2.57
CA PHE A 354 -8.74 -53.24 2.42
C PHE A 354 -9.80 -53.67 1.39
N GLN A 355 -9.39 -54.29 0.29
CA GLN A 355 -10.33 -54.88 -0.69
C GLN A 355 -11.23 -55.95 -0.07
N ALA A 356 -10.72 -56.75 0.85
CA ALA A 356 -11.53 -57.71 1.61
C ALA A 356 -12.61 -57.02 2.46
N ILE A 357 -12.30 -55.86 3.07
CA ILE A 357 -13.30 -55.05 3.81
C ILE A 357 -14.38 -54.54 2.87
N LEU A 358 -14.02 -54.04 1.68
CA LEU A 358 -15.00 -53.58 0.69
C LEU A 358 -15.93 -54.71 0.25
N GLN A 359 -15.37 -55.89 -0.07
CA GLN A 359 -16.15 -57.07 -0.44
C GLN A 359 -17.10 -57.52 0.68
N GLN A 360 -16.63 -57.55 1.93
CA GLN A 360 -17.46 -57.92 3.09
C GLN A 360 -18.67 -56.98 3.25
N HIS A 361 -18.50 -55.70 2.90
CA HIS A 361 -19.55 -54.69 2.95
C HIS A 361 -20.34 -54.54 1.63
N LYS A 362 -20.11 -55.40 0.64
CA LYS A 362 -20.73 -55.35 -0.71
C LYS A 362 -20.50 -54.02 -1.43
N LEU A 363 -19.34 -53.41 -1.23
CA LEU A 363 -18.93 -52.16 -1.86
C LEU A 363 -18.07 -52.43 -3.11
N PRO A 364 -18.17 -51.59 -4.17
CA PRO A 364 -17.31 -51.70 -5.36
C PRO A 364 -15.82 -51.60 -5.04
N ALA A 365 -14.97 -52.29 -5.79
CA ALA A 365 -13.51 -52.27 -5.60
C ALA A 365 -12.90 -50.87 -5.82
N ASP A 366 -13.56 -50.05 -6.65
CA ASP A 366 -13.23 -48.68 -7.00
C ASP A 366 -14.02 -47.62 -6.19
N SER A 367 -14.57 -48.00 -5.03
CA SER A 367 -15.25 -47.09 -4.09
C SER A 367 -14.49 -45.78 -3.85
N GLN A 368 -15.24 -44.67 -3.80
CA GLN A 368 -14.73 -43.31 -3.58
C GLN A 368 -14.46 -43.07 -2.10
N LEU A 369 -13.25 -43.37 -1.66
CA LEU A 369 -12.88 -43.26 -0.24
C LEU A 369 -12.70 -41.80 0.20
N LEU A 370 -13.07 -41.55 1.45
CA LEU A 370 -12.72 -40.39 2.25
C LEU A 370 -11.90 -40.85 3.45
N LEU A 371 -10.82 -40.14 3.74
CA LEU A 371 -10.08 -40.24 4.99
C LEU A 371 -9.98 -38.85 5.61
N THR A 372 -10.45 -38.68 6.85
CA THR A 372 -10.43 -37.39 7.55
C THR A 372 -9.25 -37.26 8.50
N SER A 373 -8.95 -36.04 8.94
CA SER A 373 -7.89 -35.73 9.91
C SER A 373 -8.14 -36.31 11.32
N THR A 374 -9.36 -36.78 11.62
CA THR A 374 -9.64 -37.53 12.85
C THR A 374 -9.35 -39.03 12.70
N GLY A 375 -9.06 -39.49 11.49
CA GLY A 375 -8.81 -40.90 11.16
C GLY A 375 -10.07 -41.67 10.74
N HIS A 376 -11.20 -40.97 10.55
CA HIS A 376 -12.39 -41.61 10.00
C HIS A 376 -12.18 -41.99 8.53
N VAL A 377 -12.54 -43.23 8.20
CA VAL A 377 -12.50 -43.79 6.85
C VAL A 377 -13.90 -44.23 6.44
N GLY A 378 -14.33 -43.84 5.25
CA GLY A 378 -15.62 -44.27 4.71
C GLY A 378 -15.76 -44.00 3.22
N THR A 379 -16.89 -44.42 2.67
CA THR A 379 -17.25 -44.22 1.26
C THR A 379 -18.75 -44.01 1.14
N SER A 380 -19.17 -43.31 0.09
CA SER A 380 -20.58 -43.31 -0.33
C SER A 380 -20.94 -44.63 -1.00
N SER A 381 -22.18 -45.08 -0.80
CA SER A 381 -22.83 -46.18 -1.51
C SER A 381 -24.22 -45.76 -1.99
N GLU A 382 -24.89 -46.58 -2.80
CA GLU A 382 -26.28 -46.35 -3.25
C GLU A 382 -27.28 -46.22 -2.09
N HIS A 383 -26.94 -46.75 -0.91
CA HIS A 383 -27.77 -46.72 0.29
C HIS A 383 -27.30 -45.67 1.32
N GLY A 384 -26.42 -44.75 0.91
CA GLY A 384 -25.87 -43.70 1.76
C GLY A 384 -24.45 -43.96 2.24
N TRP A 385 -24.04 -43.22 3.27
CA TRP A 385 -22.67 -43.23 3.80
C TRP A 385 -22.33 -44.52 4.54
N VAL A 386 -21.23 -45.17 4.16
CA VAL A 386 -20.71 -46.38 4.85
C VAL A 386 -19.41 -46.05 5.58
N THR A 387 -19.41 -46.29 6.89
CA THR A 387 -18.23 -46.10 7.75
C THR A 387 -17.43 -47.38 7.86
N LEU A 388 -16.13 -47.30 7.58
CA LEU A 388 -15.19 -48.43 7.55
C LEU A 388 -14.10 -48.33 8.63
N THR A 389 -14.12 -47.29 9.46
CA THR A 389 -13.06 -46.95 10.41
C THR A 389 -12.71 -48.11 11.35
N SER A 390 -13.70 -48.75 11.98
CA SER A 390 -13.44 -49.82 12.96
C SER A 390 -12.89 -51.09 12.31
N GLN A 391 -13.28 -51.38 11.06
CA GLN A 391 -12.76 -52.48 10.26
C GLN A 391 -11.29 -52.21 9.90
N VAL A 392 -10.99 -51.00 9.44
CA VAL A 392 -9.61 -50.57 9.14
C VAL A 392 -8.71 -50.67 10.38
N GLU A 393 -9.23 -50.30 11.56
CA GLU A 393 -8.48 -50.36 12.83
C GLU A 393 -8.17 -51.77 13.32
N LYS A 394 -9.01 -52.76 12.98
CA LYS A 394 -8.78 -54.17 13.34
C LYS A 394 -7.55 -54.77 12.64
N HIS A 395 -7.13 -54.20 11.52
CA HIS A 395 -5.93 -54.62 10.79
C HIS A 395 -4.75 -53.70 11.13
N ALA A 396 -3.73 -54.22 11.82
CA ALA A 396 -2.59 -53.43 12.29
C ALA A 396 -1.84 -52.68 11.16
N GLY A 397 -1.68 -53.31 9.99
CA GLY A 397 -1.06 -52.69 8.81
C GLY A 397 -1.88 -51.53 8.23
N LEU A 398 -3.19 -51.73 8.04
CA LEU A 398 -4.10 -50.69 7.54
C LEU A 398 -4.23 -49.54 8.54
N LYS A 399 -4.29 -49.84 9.85
CA LYS A 399 -4.30 -48.84 10.92
C LYS A 399 -3.07 -47.94 10.85
N SER A 400 -1.89 -48.53 10.77
CA SER A 400 -0.62 -47.79 10.69
C SER A 400 -0.54 -46.94 9.42
N TYR A 401 -1.03 -47.45 8.28
CA TYR A 401 -1.10 -46.69 7.03
C TYR A 401 -2.05 -45.50 7.16
N ARG A 402 -3.28 -45.76 7.63
CA ARG A 402 -4.29 -44.73 7.88
C ARG A 402 -3.78 -43.65 8.83
N ASP A 403 -3.04 -43.99 9.88
CA ASP A 403 -2.49 -43.00 10.83
C ASP A 403 -1.50 -42.04 10.17
N ARG A 404 -0.72 -42.49 9.18
CA ARG A 404 0.11 -41.60 8.35
C ARG A 404 -0.75 -40.69 7.47
N LEU A 405 -1.73 -41.26 6.77
CA LEU A 405 -2.66 -40.50 5.91
C LEU A 405 -3.48 -39.49 6.71
N ARG A 406 -3.81 -39.78 7.98
CA ARG A 406 -4.49 -38.86 8.89
C ARG A 406 -3.68 -37.58 9.12
N ASN A 407 -2.36 -37.70 9.27
CA ASN A 407 -1.48 -36.55 9.41
C ASN A 407 -1.44 -35.74 8.11
N GLN A 408 -1.35 -36.40 6.95
CA GLN A 408 -1.45 -35.73 5.65
C GLN A 408 -2.80 -35.02 5.46
N ALA A 409 -3.91 -35.65 5.85
CA ALA A 409 -5.24 -35.05 5.81
C ALA A 409 -5.32 -33.80 6.69
N ARG A 410 -4.69 -33.82 7.89
CA ARG A 410 -4.59 -32.66 8.77
C ARG A 410 -3.79 -31.52 8.12
N GLU A 411 -2.66 -31.84 7.51
CA GLU A 411 -1.83 -30.86 6.79
C GLU A 411 -2.52 -30.31 5.54
N ALA A 412 -3.43 -31.06 4.92
CA ALA A 412 -4.24 -30.64 3.77
C ALA A 412 -5.55 -29.93 4.15
N GLY A 413 -5.74 -29.52 5.42
CA GLY A 413 -6.90 -28.76 5.87
C GLY A 413 -8.12 -29.58 6.31
N GLY A 414 -8.02 -30.92 6.37
CA GLY A 414 -8.97 -31.76 7.12
C GLY A 414 -9.34 -33.11 6.51
N ALA A 415 -9.15 -33.35 5.21
CA ALA A 415 -9.55 -34.61 4.57
C ALA A 415 -8.78 -34.93 3.29
N LEU A 416 -8.74 -36.21 2.95
CA LEU A 416 -8.27 -36.73 1.67
C LEU A 416 -9.41 -37.50 1.01
N ARG A 417 -9.63 -37.28 -0.28
CA ARG A 417 -10.65 -37.96 -1.09
C ARG A 417 -9.99 -38.61 -2.29
N VAL A 418 -10.50 -39.77 -2.70
CA VAL A 418 -10.06 -40.42 -3.94
C VAL A 418 -10.34 -39.56 -5.17
N SER A 419 -11.36 -38.70 -5.12
CA SER A 419 -11.65 -37.73 -6.19
C SER A 419 -10.61 -36.63 -6.33
N GLY A 420 -9.76 -36.39 -5.33
CA GLY A 420 -8.84 -35.24 -5.29
C GLY A 420 -9.54 -33.89 -5.04
N GLN A 421 -10.85 -33.89 -4.79
CA GLN A 421 -11.59 -32.66 -4.50
C GLN A 421 -11.53 -32.29 -3.02
N VAL A 422 -11.61 -30.99 -2.75
CA VAL A 422 -11.63 -30.40 -1.41
C VAL A 422 -12.92 -29.62 -1.19
N SER A 423 -13.41 -29.57 0.05
CA SER A 423 -14.53 -28.69 0.37
C SER A 423 -14.06 -27.25 0.57
N LEU A 424 -14.95 -26.27 0.39
CA LEU A 424 -14.63 -24.87 0.70
C LEU A 424 -14.21 -24.70 2.17
N ALA A 425 -14.80 -25.46 3.10
CA ALA A 425 -14.40 -25.49 4.50
C ALA A 425 -12.95 -25.98 4.70
N GLN A 426 -12.50 -26.93 3.88
CA GLN A 426 -11.14 -27.45 3.87
C GLN A 426 -10.16 -26.41 3.32
N MET A 427 -10.49 -25.74 2.21
CA MET A 427 -9.67 -24.65 1.65
C MET A 427 -9.49 -23.51 2.65
N LEU A 428 -10.59 -23.04 3.26
CA LEU A 428 -10.54 -22.03 4.33
C LEU A 428 -9.62 -22.47 5.48
N GLY A 429 -9.72 -23.73 5.90
CA GLY A 429 -8.87 -24.28 6.96
C GLY A 429 -7.38 -24.32 6.59
N PHE A 430 -7.05 -24.73 5.37
CA PHE A 430 -5.67 -24.81 4.88
C PHE A 430 -4.99 -23.44 4.83
N TYR A 431 -5.68 -22.43 4.27
CA TYR A 431 -5.17 -21.06 4.17
C TYR A 431 -5.33 -20.24 5.47
N GLN A 432 -5.71 -20.90 6.58
CA GLN A 432 -5.89 -20.28 7.91
C GLN A 432 -6.92 -19.14 7.93
N ILE A 433 -7.94 -19.24 7.06
CA ILE A 433 -9.06 -18.31 6.99
C ILE A 433 -10.19 -18.85 7.87
N SER A 434 -10.81 -17.97 8.66
CA SER A 434 -11.93 -18.35 9.53
C SER A 434 -13.12 -18.89 8.73
N ARG A 435 -13.83 -19.90 9.26
CA ARG A 435 -15.02 -20.47 8.59
C ARG A 435 -16.27 -19.63 8.91
N PRO A 436 -16.91 -18.98 7.92
CA PRO A 436 -18.11 -18.19 8.17
C PRO A 436 -19.32 -19.11 8.42
N LYS A 437 -20.17 -18.70 9.37
CA LYS A 437 -21.46 -19.37 9.65
C LYS A 437 -22.64 -18.69 8.97
N THR A 438 -22.50 -17.42 8.61
CA THR A 438 -23.57 -16.60 8.03
C THR A 438 -23.08 -15.81 6.81
N VAL A 439 -24.02 -15.41 5.96
CA VAL A 439 -23.81 -14.51 4.80
C VAL A 439 -23.01 -13.27 5.18
N GLN A 440 -23.38 -12.61 6.29
CA GLN A 440 -22.64 -11.44 6.77
C GLN A 440 -21.17 -11.75 7.08
N GLN A 441 -20.88 -12.91 7.69
CA GLN A 441 -19.50 -13.30 7.99
C GLN A 441 -18.72 -13.63 6.72
N ALA A 442 -19.33 -14.29 5.73
CA ALA A 442 -18.65 -14.60 4.47
C ALA A 442 -18.32 -13.36 3.67
N LEU A 443 -19.27 -12.43 3.50
CA LEU A 443 -19.01 -11.17 2.79
C LEU A 443 -17.93 -10.33 3.51
N LEU A 444 -17.90 -10.38 4.84
CA LEU A 444 -16.87 -9.73 5.62
C LEU A 444 -15.48 -10.35 5.38
N ILE A 445 -15.38 -11.68 5.39
CA ILE A 445 -14.14 -12.40 5.11
C ILE A 445 -13.70 -12.15 3.66
N ALA A 446 -14.61 -12.26 2.69
CA ALA A 446 -14.35 -11.99 1.29
C ALA A 446 -13.77 -10.59 1.07
N LYS A 447 -14.37 -9.55 1.68
CA LYS A 447 -13.84 -8.18 1.63
C LYS A 447 -12.40 -8.08 2.15
N TRP A 448 -12.12 -8.71 3.29
CA TRP A 448 -10.81 -8.65 3.94
C TRP A 448 -9.75 -9.41 3.14
N GLU A 449 -10.04 -10.66 2.77
CA GLU A 449 -9.11 -11.48 1.98
C GLU A 449 -8.85 -10.84 0.62
N ARG A 450 -9.88 -10.33 -0.08
CA ARG A 450 -9.72 -9.61 -1.37
C ARG A 450 -8.75 -8.45 -1.27
N THR A 451 -8.81 -7.68 -0.18
CA THR A 451 -7.90 -6.56 0.04
C THR A 451 -6.48 -7.04 0.26
N ASN A 452 -6.27 -8.23 0.83
CA ASN A 452 -4.95 -8.79 1.11
C ASN A 452 -4.34 -9.61 -0.04
N LEU A 453 -5.04 -9.80 -1.17
CA LEU A 453 -4.56 -10.56 -2.34
C LEU A 453 -3.51 -9.78 -3.15
N HIS A 454 -2.41 -9.41 -2.51
CA HIS A 454 -1.26 -8.81 -3.17
C HIS A 454 -0.16 -9.85 -3.38
N MET A 455 0.35 -9.93 -4.61
CA MET A 455 1.58 -10.66 -4.88
C MET A 455 2.76 -9.83 -4.40
N ARG A 456 3.68 -10.46 -3.66
CA ARG A 456 4.93 -9.84 -3.25
C ARG A 456 6.11 -10.76 -3.56
N PRO A 457 7.23 -10.22 -4.07
CA PRO A 457 8.47 -10.97 -4.14
C PRO A 457 8.95 -11.44 -2.77
N GLY A 458 9.56 -12.63 -2.72
CA GLY A 458 10.08 -13.21 -1.47
C GLY A 458 11.06 -12.32 -0.71
N HIS A 459 11.90 -11.54 -1.42
CA HIS A 459 12.87 -10.63 -0.83
C HIS A 459 12.23 -9.48 -0.02
N MET A 460 10.96 -9.14 -0.26
CA MET A 460 10.28 -8.08 0.50
C MET A 460 10.12 -8.44 1.99
N ASN A 461 10.24 -9.71 2.40
CA ASN A 461 10.32 -10.06 3.82
C ASN A 461 11.74 -9.86 4.37
N HIS A 462 12.16 -8.58 4.43
CA HIS A 462 13.53 -8.20 4.79
C HIS A 462 13.99 -8.77 6.14
N TRP A 463 13.08 -8.89 7.11
CA TRP A 463 13.39 -9.33 8.47
C TRP A 463 13.25 -10.84 8.70
N TYR A 464 13.10 -11.64 7.62
CA TYR A 464 12.87 -13.09 7.70
C TYR A 464 13.85 -13.80 8.64
N LEU A 465 15.16 -13.57 8.49
CA LEU A 465 16.20 -14.23 9.31
C LEU A 465 16.42 -13.57 10.68
N LEU A 466 15.99 -12.32 10.86
CA LEU A 466 16.16 -11.59 12.13
C LEU A 466 15.01 -11.82 13.10
N GLY A 467 13.93 -12.45 12.62
CA GLY A 467 12.67 -12.61 13.33
C GLY A 467 11.79 -11.37 13.16
N GLN A 468 10.52 -11.59 12.84
CA GLN A 468 9.59 -10.47 12.77
C GLN A 468 9.23 -9.99 14.19
N PRO A 469 9.29 -8.67 14.45
CA PRO A 469 8.87 -8.11 15.73
C PRO A 469 7.49 -8.61 16.16
N GLY A 470 7.40 -9.18 17.37
CA GLY A 470 6.15 -9.71 17.92
C GLY A 470 5.79 -11.14 17.51
N LYS A 471 6.61 -11.84 16.70
CA LYS A 471 6.44 -13.27 16.40
C LYS A 471 7.50 -14.13 17.10
N GLN A 472 7.10 -15.33 17.49
CA GLN A 472 8.01 -16.40 17.88
C GLN A 472 8.35 -17.26 16.65
N THR A 473 9.06 -16.68 15.68
CA THR A 473 9.61 -17.43 14.54
C THR A 473 11.06 -17.83 14.82
N GLU A 474 11.51 -18.91 14.20
CA GLU A 474 12.95 -19.21 14.12
C GLU A 474 13.68 -17.99 13.55
N ARG A 475 14.79 -17.62 14.19
CA ARG A 475 15.63 -16.47 13.85
C ARG A 475 17.09 -16.89 13.98
N LEU A 476 18.00 -16.13 13.38
CA LEU A 476 19.43 -16.35 13.51
C LEU A 476 19.82 -16.45 14.99
N THR A 477 20.59 -17.48 15.31
CA THR A 477 21.20 -17.62 16.63
C THR A 477 22.23 -16.51 16.84
N THR A 478 22.59 -16.24 18.10
CA THR A 478 23.66 -15.28 18.44
C THR A 478 24.96 -15.60 17.68
N GLU A 479 25.28 -16.88 17.54
CA GLU A 479 26.46 -17.33 16.80
C GLU A 479 26.35 -17.06 15.30
N GLN A 480 25.22 -17.36 14.67
CA GLN A 480 25.01 -17.06 13.26
C GLN A 480 25.05 -15.55 12.97
N ARG A 481 24.50 -14.71 13.85
CA ARG A 481 24.61 -13.24 13.75
C ARG A 481 26.06 -12.78 13.81
N ARG A 482 26.84 -13.34 14.75
CA ARG A 482 28.28 -13.07 14.88
C ARG A 482 29.03 -13.40 13.59
N ILE A 483 28.78 -14.59 13.01
CA ILE A 483 29.38 -15.01 11.74
C ILE A 483 29.05 -14.02 10.61
N ILE A 484 27.80 -13.57 10.49
CA ILE A 484 27.39 -12.59 9.46
C ILE A 484 28.14 -11.27 9.63
N VAL A 485 28.16 -10.72 10.86
CA VAL A 485 28.81 -9.43 11.14
C VAL A 485 30.32 -9.49 10.90
N GLU A 486 31.00 -10.54 11.34
CA GLU A 486 32.44 -10.71 11.15
C GLU A 486 32.81 -10.92 9.68
N THR A 487 32.04 -11.75 8.97
CA THR A 487 32.24 -11.99 7.52
C THR A 487 32.05 -10.71 6.73
N THR A 488 30.98 -9.97 7.03
CA THR A 488 30.73 -8.65 6.41
C THR A 488 31.89 -7.69 6.67
N ARG A 489 32.39 -7.60 7.92
CA ARG A 489 33.51 -6.72 8.26
C ARG A 489 34.80 -7.12 7.54
N ALA A 490 35.07 -8.41 7.40
CA ALA A 490 36.26 -8.92 6.71
C ALA A 490 36.20 -8.70 5.19
N PHE A 491 35.00 -8.74 4.60
CA PHE A 491 34.78 -8.52 3.19
C PHE A 491 34.96 -7.06 2.76
N MET A 492 34.68 -6.10 3.64
CA MET A 492 34.75 -4.67 3.33
C MET A 492 36.20 -4.17 3.25
N PRO A 493 36.58 -3.42 2.20
CA PRO A 493 37.89 -2.77 2.13
C PRO A 493 38.10 -1.81 3.31
N LYS A 494 39.36 -1.63 3.73
CA LYS A 494 39.72 -0.58 4.70
C LYS A 494 39.30 0.79 4.15
N ASP A 495 38.68 1.60 5.00
CA ASP A 495 38.17 2.96 4.68
C ASP A 495 37.07 3.01 3.60
N SER A 496 36.39 1.90 3.34
CA SER A 496 35.24 1.87 2.43
C SER A 496 34.00 2.56 3.00
N ALA A 497 33.11 3.00 2.10
CA ALA A 497 31.78 3.46 2.46
C ALA A 497 30.99 2.37 3.22
N PRO A 498 29.97 2.72 4.01
CA PRO A 498 29.10 1.73 4.67
C PRO A 498 28.56 0.67 3.70
N LEU A 499 28.28 -0.54 4.20
CA LEU A 499 27.94 -1.70 3.38
C LEU A 499 26.89 -1.41 2.31
N ILE A 500 25.78 -0.75 2.69
CA ILE A 500 24.71 -0.42 1.74
C ILE A 500 25.20 0.43 0.56
N ASP A 501 26.10 1.39 0.80
CA ASP A 501 26.65 2.24 -0.24
C ASP A 501 27.67 1.48 -1.09
N TYR A 502 28.53 0.69 -0.45
CA TYR A 502 29.51 -0.14 -1.14
C TYR A 502 28.86 -1.17 -2.07
N LEU A 503 27.76 -1.79 -1.65
CA LEU A 503 27.01 -2.74 -2.46
C LEU A 503 26.13 -2.08 -3.52
N SER A 504 25.84 -0.77 -3.40
CA SER A 504 25.02 -0.01 -4.35
C SER A 504 25.78 0.49 -5.58
N GLU A 505 27.09 0.22 -5.69
CA GLU A 505 27.86 0.64 -6.86
C GLU A 505 27.26 0.08 -8.17
N GLY A 506 27.02 0.96 -9.14
CA GLY A 506 26.35 0.61 -10.41
C GLY A 506 24.82 0.65 -10.36
N VAL A 507 24.22 0.98 -9.20
CA VAL A 507 22.79 1.25 -9.05
C VAL A 507 22.55 2.76 -9.00
N ASP A 508 21.56 3.25 -9.74
CA ASP A 508 21.18 4.66 -9.73
C ASP A 508 20.41 4.99 -8.44
N THR A 509 21.11 5.57 -7.48
CA THR A 509 20.54 5.99 -6.18
C THR A 509 20.59 7.50 -5.96
N ASP A 510 21.15 8.26 -6.90
CA ASP A 510 21.22 9.73 -6.86
C ASP A 510 19.93 10.35 -7.41
N LEU A 511 18.81 9.95 -6.80
CA LEU A 511 17.45 10.31 -7.21
C LEU A 511 16.80 11.30 -6.23
N PRO A 512 15.79 12.08 -6.68
CA PRO A 512 14.97 12.88 -5.77
C PRO A 512 14.38 12.04 -4.63
N LEU A 513 14.26 12.62 -3.43
CA LEU A 513 13.83 11.89 -2.23
C LEU A 513 12.48 11.16 -2.39
N ALA A 514 11.50 11.79 -3.06
CA ALA A 514 10.19 11.19 -3.32
C ALA A 514 10.32 9.93 -4.20
N THR A 515 11.08 10.04 -5.28
CA THR A 515 11.39 8.94 -6.20
C THR A 515 12.15 7.81 -5.49
N LEU A 516 13.15 8.15 -4.67
CA LEU A 516 13.93 7.18 -3.90
C LEU A 516 13.05 6.40 -2.90
N LYS A 517 12.12 7.08 -2.22
CA LYS A 517 11.12 6.44 -1.34
C LYS A 517 10.18 5.52 -2.13
N ALA A 518 9.68 5.96 -3.27
CA ALA A 518 8.75 5.19 -4.10
C ALA A 518 9.39 3.95 -4.73
N LYS A 519 10.69 4.02 -5.05
CA LYS A 519 11.46 2.94 -5.70
C LYS A 519 12.24 2.06 -4.71
N ALA A 520 12.13 2.28 -3.40
CA ALA A 520 13.04 1.69 -2.42
C ALA A 520 13.14 0.15 -2.49
N ASP A 521 12.01 -0.57 -2.51
CA ASP A 521 12.03 -2.05 -2.62
C ASP A 521 12.63 -2.53 -3.96
N TYR A 522 12.35 -1.82 -5.06
CA TYR A 522 12.97 -2.10 -6.36
C TYR A 522 14.48 -1.87 -6.33
N LEU A 523 14.95 -0.73 -5.79
CA LEU A 523 16.37 -0.43 -5.70
C LEU A 523 17.10 -1.41 -4.79
N ILE A 524 16.48 -1.84 -3.69
CA ILE A 524 17.02 -2.92 -2.84
C ILE A 524 17.16 -4.21 -3.65
N SER A 525 16.16 -4.60 -4.44
CA SER A 525 16.26 -5.79 -5.29
C SER A 525 17.41 -5.68 -6.31
N ARG A 526 17.66 -4.47 -6.83
CA ARG A 526 18.80 -4.17 -7.72
C ARG A 526 20.15 -4.21 -7.02
N ILE A 527 20.23 -3.74 -5.78
CA ILE A 527 21.45 -3.83 -4.95
C ILE A 527 21.80 -5.30 -4.69
N LEU A 528 20.80 -6.15 -4.41
CA LEU A 528 21.04 -7.57 -4.11
C LEU A 528 21.69 -8.33 -5.27
N ILE A 529 21.56 -7.86 -6.51
CA ILE A 529 22.13 -8.50 -7.71
C ILE A 529 23.41 -7.83 -8.21
N THR A 530 23.99 -6.86 -7.47
CA THR A 530 25.29 -6.29 -7.88
C THR A 530 26.42 -7.31 -7.68
N PRO A 531 27.52 -7.20 -8.46
CA PRO A 531 28.65 -8.13 -8.32
C PRO A 531 29.20 -8.20 -6.90
N ARG A 532 29.28 -7.06 -6.20
CA ARG A 532 29.73 -6.98 -4.80
C ARG A 532 28.78 -7.69 -3.84
N ALA A 533 27.47 -7.49 -4.01
CA ALA A 533 26.48 -8.14 -3.15
C ALA A 533 26.52 -9.66 -3.36
N GLN A 534 26.66 -10.12 -4.59
CA GLN A 534 26.75 -11.55 -4.89
C GLN A 534 28.01 -12.20 -4.31
N ALA A 535 29.16 -11.52 -4.40
CA ALA A 535 30.40 -11.99 -3.80
C ALA A 535 30.28 -12.14 -2.26
N LEU A 536 29.74 -11.13 -1.57
CA LEU A 536 29.48 -11.23 -0.12
C LEU A 536 28.48 -12.35 0.19
N GLY A 537 27.41 -12.46 -0.60
CA GLY A 537 26.37 -13.46 -0.42
C GLY A 537 26.90 -14.89 -0.54
N ASN A 538 27.84 -15.12 -1.46
CA ASN A 538 28.54 -16.39 -1.60
C ASN A 538 29.41 -16.69 -0.37
N GLU A 539 30.19 -15.74 0.12
CA GLU A 539 31.01 -15.94 1.33
C GLU A 539 30.15 -16.23 2.57
N LEU A 540 29.01 -15.55 2.71
CA LEU A 540 28.06 -15.80 3.79
C LEU A 540 27.43 -17.20 3.69
N LEU A 541 27.07 -17.62 2.48
CA LEU A 541 26.54 -18.98 2.25
C LEU A 541 27.56 -20.04 2.61
N ASP A 542 28.81 -19.89 2.17
CA ASP A 542 29.87 -20.89 2.41
C ASP A 542 30.10 -21.13 3.91
N LYS A 543 29.91 -20.10 4.74
CA LYS A 543 30.08 -20.20 6.21
C LYS A 543 28.85 -20.69 6.96
N LEU A 544 27.65 -20.56 6.39
CA LEU A 544 26.38 -20.77 7.11
C LEU A 544 25.51 -21.89 6.53
N ALA A 545 25.67 -22.25 5.26
CA ALA A 545 24.88 -23.29 4.62
C ALA A 545 25.36 -24.69 5.01
N ALA A 546 24.43 -25.61 5.25
CA ALA A 546 24.79 -27.01 5.43
C ALA A 546 25.25 -27.63 4.09
N PRO A 547 26.18 -28.62 4.07
CA PRO A 547 26.80 -29.15 2.85
C PRO A 547 25.90 -29.91 1.85
N ALA A 548 24.57 -29.85 1.96
CA ALA A 548 23.64 -30.70 1.19
C ALA A 548 22.39 -29.96 0.65
N HIS A 549 22.40 -28.63 0.58
CA HIS A 549 21.24 -27.87 0.08
C HIS A 549 21.18 -27.78 -1.46
N THR A 550 19.96 -27.79 -2.01
CA THR A 550 19.74 -27.59 -3.45
C THR A 550 20.12 -26.16 -3.86
N LYS A 551 20.56 -25.97 -5.11
CA LYS A 551 20.99 -24.65 -5.63
C LYS A 551 19.95 -23.55 -5.37
N ALA A 552 18.66 -23.81 -5.61
CA ALA A 552 17.62 -22.81 -5.39
C ALA A 552 17.42 -22.40 -3.91
N LEU A 553 17.57 -23.34 -2.97
CA LEU A 553 17.51 -23.03 -1.55
C LEU A 553 18.70 -22.16 -1.14
N LEU A 554 19.90 -22.42 -1.71
CA LEU A 554 21.07 -21.57 -1.54
C LEU A 554 20.82 -20.15 -2.08
N ALA A 555 20.14 -19.98 -3.21
CA ALA A 555 19.80 -18.67 -3.79
C ALA A 555 18.95 -17.81 -2.87
N THR A 556 17.83 -18.38 -2.43
CA THR A 556 16.89 -17.70 -1.55
C THR A 556 17.55 -17.41 -0.21
N ASN A 557 18.40 -18.31 0.27
CA ASN A 557 19.21 -18.06 1.45
C ASN A 557 20.25 -16.96 1.22
N ARG A 558 20.84 -16.82 0.02
CA ARG A 558 21.77 -15.73 -0.33
C ARG A 558 21.11 -14.36 -0.16
N GLU A 559 19.97 -14.14 -0.79
CA GLU A 559 19.23 -12.87 -0.71
C GLU A 559 18.84 -12.57 0.74
N ARG A 560 18.33 -13.58 1.47
CA ARG A 560 17.97 -13.43 2.89
C ARG A 560 19.17 -13.09 3.76
N LEU A 561 20.31 -13.74 3.55
CA LEU A 561 21.57 -13.47 4.27
C LEU A 561 22.11 -12.08 3.95
N LEU A 562 22.03 -11.65 2.69
CA LEU A 562 22.44 -10.30 2.27
C LEU A 562 21.58 -9.22 2.91
N ILE A 563 20.25 -9.38 2.92
CA ILE A 563 19.37 -8.42 3.59
C ILE A 563 19.64 -8.41 5.10
N ALA A 564 19.86 -9.57 5.72
CA ALA A 564 20.24 -9.65 7.13
C ALA A 564 21.58 -8.94 7.39
N ALA A 565 22.59 -9.12 6.53
CA ALA A 565 23.88 -8.45 6.63
C ALA A 565 23.75 -6.93 6.48
N LEU A 566 22.95 -6.46 5.51
CA LEU A 566 22.62 -5.03 5.34
C LEU A 566 22.01 -4.46 6.62
N ILE A 567 20.97 -5.10 7.17
CA ILE A 567 20.32 -4.63 8.39
C ILE A 567 21.27 -4.67 9.59
N LEU A 568 22.02 -5.76 9.80
CA LEU A 568 22.96 -5.89 10.91
C LEU A 568 24.15 -4.93 10.80
N SER A 569 24.54 -4.52 9.58
CA SER A 569 25.57 -3.50 9.37
C SER A 569 25.11 -2.09 9.77
N LEU A 570 23.79 -1.84 9.73
CA LEU A 570 23.17 -0.58 10.15
C LEU A 570 22.84 -0.59 11.65
N ASP A 571 22.35 -1.72 12.16
CA ASP A 571 22.01 -1.93 13.57
C ASP A 571 22.31 -3.38 13.97
N ALA A 572 23.43 -3.59 14.68
CA ALA A 572 23.86 -4.91 15.12
C ALA A 572 22.86 -5.59 16.10
N THR A 573 21.99 -4.81 16.74
CA THR A 573 20.96 -5.29 17.67
C THR A 573 19.59 -5.47 17.01
N ALA A 574 19.50 -5.29 15.68
CA ALA A 574 18.24 -5.46 14.95
C ALA A 574 17.60 -6.83 15.21
N GLY A 575 16.35 -6.84 15.67
CA GLY A 575 15.61 -8.06 16.04
C GLY A 575 15.76 -8.48 17.51
N GLU A 576 16.64 -7.83 18.27
CA GLU A 576 16.77 -8.02 19.72
C GLU A 576 15.85 -7.07 20.49
N HIS A 577 15.69 -5.84 20.00
CA HIS A 577 14.79 -4.82 20.55
C HIS A 577 13.72 -4.43 19.51
N PRO A 578 12.47 -4.90 19.64
CA PRO A 578 11.43 -4.73 18.61
C PRO A 578 10.89 -3.30 18.49
N ASP A 579 11.33 -2.38 19.34
CA ASP A 579 10.89 -0.99 19.42
C ASP A 579 12.00 0.03 19.10
N ARG A 580 13.23 -0.41 18.82
CA ARG A 580 14.38 0.49 18.62
C ARG A 580 14.90 0.47 17.19
N ILE A 581 15.23 1.64 16.69
CA ILE A 581 15.92 1.84 15.42
C ILE A 581 17.24 2.56 15.70
N ILE A 582 18.37 1.88 15.46
CA ILE A 582 19.72 2.42 15.67
C ILE A 582 19.87 2.98 17.10
N GLY A 583 19.45 2.17 18.07
CA GLY A 583 19.52 2.52 19.50
C GLY A 583 18.44 3.49 20.01
N GLN A 584 17.70 4.19 19.14
CA GLN A 584 16.63 5.10 19.56
C GLN A 584 15.27 4.37 19.62
N PRO A 585 14.53 4.44 20.75
CA PRO A 585 13.16 3.93 20.80
C PRO A 585 12.24 4.71 19.84
N LEU A 586 11.44 4.00 19.04
CA LEU A 586 10.42 4.62 18.18
C LEU A 586 9.29 5.24 19.01
N ASN A 587 9.11 4.81 20.26
CA ASN A 587 8.12 5.37 21.19
C ASN A 587 8.68 6.48 22.09
N ASP A 588 9.82 7.08 21.72
CA ASP A 588 10.45 8.21 22.41
C ASP A 588 9.54 9.45 22.40
N ASN A 589 9.60 10.24 23.48
CA ASN A 589 8.75 11.41 23.67
C ASN A 589 8.96 12.50 22.61
N PHE A 590 10.12 12.47 21.94
CA PHE A 590 10.49 13.36 20.87
C PHE A 590 9.58 13.21 19.63
N PHE A 591 9.05 12.02 19.37
CA PHE A 591 8.20 11.73 18.20
C PHE A 591 6.70 11.90 18.46
N TRP A 592 6.30 12.08 19.71
CA TRP A 592 4.89 12.06 20.09
C TRP A 592 4.12 13.24 19.50
N GLY A 593 3.17 12.95 18.61
CA GLY A 593 2.34 13.94 17.95
C GLY A 593 2.93 14.52 16.66
N GLU A 594 4.13 14.11 16.26
CA GLU A 594 4.71 14.50 14.97
C GLU A 594 4.04 13.78 13.79
N SER A 595 4.28 14.26 12.56
CA SER A 595 3.83 13.56 11.35
C SER A 595 4.74 12.36 11.05
N TYR A 596 4.23 11.36 10.33
CA TYR A 596 5.05 10.22 9.86
C TYR A 596 6.27 10.66 9.04
N GLU A 597 6.10 11.69 8.20
CA GLU A 597 7.18 12.26 7.41
C GLU A 597 8.26 12.89 8.29
N GLU A 598 7.87 13.62 9.32
CA GLU A 598 8.79 14.30 10.23
C GLU A 598 9.56 13.29 11.09
N VAL A 599 8.88 12.27 11.63
CA VAL A 599 9.53 11.18 12.36
C VAL A 599 10.53 10.44 11.45
N ARG A 600 10.15 10.13 10.20
CA ARG A 600 11.08 9.50 9.24
C ARG A 600 12.26 10.41 8.92
N ARG A 601 12.02 11.72 8.73
CA ARG A 601 13.08 12.71 8.51
C ARG A 601 14.10 12.70 9.64
N PHE A 602 13.66 12.59 10.90
CA PHE A 602 14.56 12.47 12.04
C PHE A 602 15.36 11.17 12.05
N ILE A 603 14.73 10.03 11.77
CA ILE A 603 15.42 8.74 11.67
C ILE A 603 16.52 8.80 10.61
N ASP A 604 16.21 9.34 9.42
CA ASP A 604 17.18 9.51 8.34
C ASP A 604 18.40 10.35 8.75
N HIS A 605 18.27 11.25 9.74
CA HIS A 605 19.34 12.15 10.19
C HIS A 605 20.03 11.70 11.49
N GLN A 606 19.75 10.50 11.98
CA GLN A 606 20.41 9.95 13.18
C GLN A 606 21.93 9.83 12.99
N PHE A 607 22.67 9.99 14.08
CA PHE A 607 24.14 9.93 14.08
C PHE A 607 24.67 8.61 13.49
N GLY A 608 24.01 7.49 13.79
CA GLY A 608 24.40 6.17 13.27
C GLY A 608 24.29 6.00 11.74
N LEU A 609 23.57 6.90 11.05
CA LEU A 609 23.47 6.93 9.59
C LEU A 609 24.31 8.04 8.96
N THR A 610 25.10 8.80 9.72
CA THR A 610 25.83 9.98 9.21
C THR A 610 26.73 9.66 8.02
N LEU A 611 27.46 8.53 8.07
CA LEU A 611 28.36 8.08 7.02
C LEU A 611 27.64 7.41 5.84
N VAL A 612 26.36 7.07 5.98
CA VAL A 612 25.58 6.40 4.95
C VAL A 612 25.12 7.45 3.92
N LYS A 613 25.45 7.26 2.64
CA LYS A 613 24.94 8.08 1.54
C LYS A 613 23.47 7.75 1.28
N ASN A 614 23.13 6.46 1.16
CA ASN A 614 21.79 5.97 0.83
C ASN A 614 20.86 5.84 2.06
N LYS A 615 20.73 6.91 2.85
CA LYS A 615 19.98 6.92 4.14
C LYS A 615 18.53 6.46 3.99
N THR A 616 17.85 6.90 2.94
CA THR A 616 16.45 6.53 2.70
C THR A 616 16.26 5.03 2.50
N LEU A 617 17.20 4.36 1.82
CA LEU A 617 17.16 2.90 1.62
C LEU A 617 17.53 2.16 2.91
N ALA A 618 18.52 2.66 3.66
CA ALA A 618 18.88 2.13 4.97
C ALA A 618 17.70 2.18 5.96
N THR A 619 17.06 3.35 6.10
CA THR A 619 15.86 3.52 6.91
C THR A 619 14.69 2.67 6.42
N HIS A 620 14.53 2.50 5.10
CA HIS A 620 13.50 1.62 4.55
C HIS A 620 13.69 0.16 4.99
N LEU A 621 14.92 -0.36 4.93
CA LEU A 621 15.24 -1.72 5.42
C LEU A 621 14.93 -1.87 6.92
N LEU A 622 15.30 -0.89 7.74
CA LEU A 622 15.06 -0.93 9.19
C LEU A 622 13.56 -0.85 9.52
N LEU A 623 12.83 0.09 8.92
CA LEU A 623 11.40 0.28 9.16
C LEU A 623 10.55 -0.88 8.64
N SER A 624 11.01 -1.58 7.59
CA SER A 624 10.25 -2.68 6.97
C SER A 624 9.87 -3.84 7.90
N GLY A 625 10.61 -4.02 9.01
CA GLY A 625 10.26 -4.96 10.08
C GLY A 625 9.66 -4.29 11.31
N LEU A 626 10.24 -3.18 11.76
CA LEU A 626 9.90 -2.53 13.05
C LEU A 626 8.58 -1.74 13.00
N ALA A 627 8.41 -0.96 11.94
CA ALA A 627 7.29 -0.04 11.78
C ALA A 627 6.90 0.08 10.29
N PRO A 628 6.44 -1.03 9.66
CA PRO A 628 6.09 -1.05 8.25
C PRO A 628 4.96 -0.08 7.89
N GLU A 629 4.20 0.42 8.88
CA GLU A 629 3.22 1.49 8.68
C GLU A 629 3.84 2.80 8.16
N PHE A 630 5.16 3.02 8.30
CA PHE A 630 5.87 4.18 7.72
C PHE A 630 6.11 4.06 6.21
N LEU A 631 5.89 2.87 5.66
CA LEU A 631 6.25 2.49 4.30
C LEU A 631 5.01 2.23 3.43
N ILE A 632 3.81 2.48 3.95
CA ILE A 632 2.56 2.47 3.18
C ILE A 632 2.40 3.78 2.41
N ARG A 633 1.49 3.81 1.44
CA ARG A 633 1.21 5.04 0.66
C ARG A 633 0.13 5.91 1.26
N ASP A 634 0.22 7.20 0.95
CA ASP A 634 -0.84 8.20 1.14
C ASP A 634 -1.33 8.35 2.58
N ILE A 635 -0.41 8.30 3.56
CA ILE A 635 -0.74 8.59 4.96
C ILE A 635 -1.12 10.07 5.08
N PRO A 636 -2.35 10.42 5.48
CA PRO A 636 -2.73 11.81 5.62
C PRO A 636 -1.89 12.52 6.70
N ALA A 637 -1.48 13.76 6.45
CA ALA A 637 -0.69 14.56 7.39
C ALA A 637 -1.35 14.77 8.77
N ASN A 638 -2.68 14.57 8.86
CA ASN A 638 -3.43 14.65 10.11
C ASN A 638 -3.44 13.35 10.94
N ILE A 639 -2.70 12.32 10.52
CA ILE A 639 -2.40 11.14 11.35
C ILE A 639 -1.13 11.41 12.14
N ASN A 640 -1.29 12.06 13.28
CA ASN A 640 -0.18 12.33 14.20
C ASN A 640 0.26 11.03 14.89
N TYR A 641 1.57 10.82 14.91
CA TYR A 641 2.22 9.62 15.41
C TYR A 641 1.96 9.45 16.91
N MET A 642 1.44 8.27 17.29
CA MET A 642 1.07 7.86 18.65
C MET A 642 -0.04 8.66 19.37
N SER A 643 -0.32 9.92 19.00
CA SER A 643 -1.22 10.79 19.77
C SER A 643 -2.71 10.65 19.42
N CYS A 644 -3.05 9.94 18.33
CA CYS A 644 -4.42 9.84 17.84
C CYS A 644 -4.94 8.38 17.79
N VAL A 645 -6.27 8.22 17.91
CA VAL A 645 -6.94 6.91 17.80
C VAL A 645 -6.73 6.28 16.41
N ARG A 646 -6.69 7.10 15.35
CA ARG A 646 -6.46 6.65 13.97
C ARG A 646 -5.08 5.99 13.81
N TRP A 647 -4.06 6.46 14.53
CA TRP A 647 -2.74 5.83 14.58
C TRP A 647 -2.82 4.44 15.23
N VAL A 648 -3.55 4.29 16.34
CA VAL A 648 -3.74 2.97 17.00
C VAL A 648 -4.37 1.97 16.03
N SER A 649 -5.45 2.37 15.36
CA SER A 649 -6.12 1.51 14.37
C SER A 649 -5.22 1.17 13.19
N LEU A 650 -4.44 2.13 12.68
CA LEU A 650 -3.47 1.91 11.60
C LEU A 650 -2.38 0.92 12.02
N LYS A 651 -1.78 1.13 13.20
CA LYS A 651 -0.73 0.23 13.73
C LYS A 651 -1.26 -1.19 13.90
N GLN A 652 -2.46 -1.35 14.46
CA GLN A 652 -3.08 -2.66 14.69
C GLN A 652 -3.39 -3.41 13.38
N ILE A 653 -3.92 -2.71 12.36
CA ILE A 653 -4.20 -3.37 11.07
C ILE A 653 -2.92 -3.74 10.33
N VAL A 654 -1.90 -2.89 10.35
CA VAL A 654 -0.59 -3.18 9.75
C VAL A 654 0.07 -4.36 10.46
N LEU A 655 0.06 -4.39 11.79
CA LEU A 655 0.57 -5.53 12.57
C LEU A 655 -0.15 -6.83 12.23
N TYR A 656 -1.47 -6.80 12.02
CA TYR A 656 -2.24 -7.98 11.63
C TYR A 656 -1.85 -8.49 10.23
N ILE A 657 -1.73 -7.59 9.26
CA ILE A 657 -1.35 -7.93 7.88
C ILE A 657 0.07 -8.47 7.86
N GLU A 658 1.03 -7.80 8.51
CA GLU A 658 2.41 -8.28 8.60
C GLU A 658 2.51 -9.61 9.38
N ASN A 659 1.58 -9.84 10.31
CA ASN A 659 1.49 -11.12 11.00
C ASN A 659 1.14 -12.28 10.05
N ARG A 660 0.28 -12.04 9.06
CA ARG A 660 -0.15 -13.07 8.09
C ARG A 660 0.73 -13.09 6.83
N PHE A 661 1.06 -11.91 6.32
CA PHE A 661 1.69 -11.67 5.03
C PHE A 661 2.83 -10.63 5.15
N PRO A 662 4.00 -11.04 5.66
CA PRO A 662 5.21 -10.21 5.75
C PRO A 662 5.52 -9.32 4.52
N GLY A 663 5.49 -8.00 4.67
CA GLY A 663 5.81 -7.03 3.62
C GLY A 663 4.65 -6.62 2.72
N VAL A 664 3.47 -7.24 2.84
CA VAL A 664 2.29 -6.87 2.05
C VAL A 664 1.74 -5.49 2.42
N ALA A 665 1.85 -5.05 3.68
CA ALA A 665 1.25 -3.77 4.09
C ALA A 665 1.80 -2.58 3.28
N ARG A 666 3.05 -2.67 2.83
CA ARG A 666 3.74 -1.66 2.00
C ARG A 666 3.21 -1.55 0.57
N LEU A 667 2.45 -2.55 0.14
CA LEU A 667 1.75 -2.57 -1.14
C LEU A 667 0.34 -1.96 -1.05
N MET A 668 0.01 -1.31 0.06
CA MET A 668 -1.31 -0.73 0.31
C MET A 668 -1.25 0.78 0.59
N THR A 669 -2.36 1.45 0.31
CA THR A 669 -2.59 2.83 0.74
C THR A 669 -3.19 2.87 2.14
N TYR A 670 -3.05 4.01 2.81
CA TYR A 670 -3.78 4.28 4.06
C TYR A 670 -5.29 4.09 3.89
N GLU A 671 -5.86 4.46 2.75
CA GLU A 671 -7.29 4.33 2.50
C GLU A 671 -7.72 2.87 2.50
N GLN A 672 -7.01 2.00 1.77
CA GLN A 672 -7.30 0.55 1.72
C GLN A 672 -7.26 -0.07 3.12
N LEU A 673 -6.22 0.24 3.90
CA LEU A 673 -6.07 -0.25 5.28
C LEU A 673 -7.17 0.30 6.21
N SER A 674 -7.48 1.58 6.12
CA SER A 674 -8.52 2.20 6.94
C SER A 674 -9.90 1.61 6.64
N ALA A 675 -10.18 1.25 5.39
CA ALA A 675 -11.45 0.70 4.95
C ALA A 675 -11.76 -0.70 5.55
N LEU A 676 -10.73 -1.46 5.92
CA LEU A 676 -10.88 -2.75 6.60
C LEU A 676 -11.47 -2.60 8.00
N THR A 677 -11.10 -1.53 8.71
CA THR A 677 -11.54 -1.27 10.09
C THR A 677 -12.84 -0.46 10.18
N LYS A 678 -13.38 0.00 9.04
CA LYS A 678 -14.71 0.63 8.96
C LYS A 678 -15.80 -0.45 9.03
N GLY A 679 -16.47 -0.54 10.18
CA GLY A 679 -17.63 -1.41 10.38
C GLY A 679 -17.31 -2.66 11.20
N GLN A 680 -17.94 -3.78 10.85
CA GLN A 680 -17.62 -5.08 11.45
C GLN A 680 -16.26 -5.58 10.95
N VAL A 681 -15.57 -6.35 11.79
CA VAL A 681 -14.25 -6.93 11.51
C VAL A 681 -14.25 -8.42 11.84
N PRO A 682 -13.40 -9.25 11.20
CA PRO A 682 -13.32 -10.68 11.43
C PRO A 682 -13.03 -11.06 12.91
N ALA A 683 -13.47 -12.25 13.32
CA ALA A 683 -13.36 -12.72 14.71
C ALA A 683 -11.90 -12.98 15.13
N ASP A 684 -11.08 -13.48 14.20
CA ASP A 684 -9.64 -13.66 14.35
C ASP A 684 -8.92 -12.30 14.51
N PHE A 685 -9.35 -11.26 13.79
CA PHE A 685 -8.83 -9.90 14.03
C PHE A 685 -9.15 -9.41 15.45
N TYR A 686 -10.36 -9.60 15.96
CA TYR A 686 -10.68 -9.27 17.36
C TYR A 686 -9.82 -10.05 18.37
N THR A 687 -9.49 -11.30 18.05
CA THR A 687 -8.59 -12.11 18.87
C THR A 687 -7.17 -11.55 18.81
N PHE A 688 -6.71 -11.18 17.62
CA PHE A 688 -5.40 -10.55 17.40
C PHE A 688 -5.26 -9.20 18.10
N LEU A 689 -6.32 -8.39 18.18
CA LEU A 689 -6.33 -7.12 18.93
C LEU A 689 -6.02 -7.29 20.43
N ARG A 690 -6.20 -8.50 20.99
CA ARG A 690 -5.86 -8.83 22.38
C ARG A 690 -4.41 -9.31 22.55
N SER A 691 -3.66 -9.46 21.46
CA SER A 691 -2.23 -9.78 21.52
C SER A 691 -1.46 -8.66 22.23
N ASN A 692 -0.33 -9.01 22.84
CA ASN A 692 0.54 -8.03 23.49
C ASN A 692 1.01 -6.94 22.52
N ALA A 693 1.29 -7.28 21.26
CA ALA A 693 1.70 -6.31 20.24
C ALA A 693 0.63 -5.23 20.00
N CYS A 694 -0.65 -5.61 19.87
CA CYS A 694 -1.75 -4.66 19.70
C CYS A 694 -2.08 -3.88 20.98
N ALA A 695 -1.96 -4.53 22.14
CA ALA A 695 -2.19 -3.89 23.44
C ALA A 695 -1.12 -2.84 23.76
N SER A 696 0.14 -3.07 23.38
CA SER A 696 1.23 -2.10 23.50
C SER A 696 0.93 -0.81 22.75
N ALA A 697 0.36 -0.87 21.53
CA ALA A 697 -0.03 0.34 20.80
C ALA A 697 -1.11 1.17 21.54
N VAL A 698 -2.06 0.51 22.19
CA VAL A 698 -3.09 1.21 23.00
C VAL A 698 -2.46 1.87 24.23
N LEU A 699 -1.49 1.22 24.86
CA LEU A 699 -0.77 1.76 26.00
C LEU A 699 0.15 2.92 25.62
N ASP A 700 0.89 2.80 24.51
CA ASP A 700 1.68 3.88 23.93
C ASP A 700 0.81 5.12 23.71
N TRP A 701 -0.37 4.97 23.10
CA TRP A 701 -1.33 6.07 22.97
C TRP A 701 -1.75 6.65 24.33
N ALA A 702 -2.06 5.81 25.32
CA ALA A 702 -2.48 6.27 26.64
C ALA A 702 -1.36 7.04 27.37
N VAL A 703 -0.10 6.61 27.21
CA VAL A 703 1.08 7.29 27.74
C VAL A 703 1.27 8.65 27.06
N VAL A 704 1.28 8.69 25.72
CA VAL A 704 1.41 9.94 24.97
C VAL A 704 0.35 10.95 25.36
N ARG A 705 -0.86 10.47 25.68
CA ARG A 705 -2.01 11.29 26.08
C ARG A 705 -2.00 11.72 27.55
N GLY A 706 -0.98 11.35 28.33
CA GLY A 706 -0.89 11.68 29.76
C GLY A 706 -1.88 10.92 30.65
N LEU A 707 -2.57 9.92 30.10
CA LEU A 707 -3.56 9.11 30.82
C LEU A 707 -2.89 8.05 31.71
N ILE A 708 -1.66 7.68 31.37
CA ILE A 708 -0.80 6.77 32.12
C ILE A 708 0.60 7.38 32.15
N GLN A 709 1.19 7.48 33.33
CA GLN A 709 2.57 7.95 33.49
C GLN A 709 3.53 6.76 33.38
N ARG A 710 4.64 6.91 32.65
CA ARG A 710 5.72 5.90 32.64
C ARG A 710 6.42 5.91 34.00
N LYS A 711 6.70 4.74 34.57
CA LYS A 711 7.64 4.65 35.70
C LYS A 711 9.05 4.88 35.15
N SER A 712 9.81 5.77 35.77
CA SER A 712 11.14 6.20 35.31
C SER A 712 12.19 5.08 35.22
N ASP A 713 11.98 3.96 35.92
CA ASP A 713 13.06 2.98 36.19
C ASP A 713 12.92 1.63 35.45
N SER A 714 11.89 1.42 34.63
CA SER A 714 11.75 0.14 33.91
C SER A 714 12.45 0.22 32.54
N SER A 715 13.69 -0.23 32.49
CA SER A 715 14.45 -0.47 31.25
C SER A 715 13.87 -1.61 30.39
N THR A 716 12.85 -2.31 30.88
CA THR A 716 12.20 -3.41 30.18
C THR A 716 10.90 -2.95 29.53
N THR A 717 10.88 -3.00 28.20
CA THR A 717 9.74 -2.79 27.29
C THR A 717 8.62 -3.84 27.42
N LEU A 718 8.49 -4.48 28.58
CA LEU A 718 7.42 -5.41 28.92
C LEU A 718 6.42 -4.69 29.81
N TYR A 719 5.41 -4.12 29.16
CA TYR A 719 4.29 -3.50 29.85
C TYR A 719 3.57 -4.52 30.74
N ASP A 720 3.42 -4.21 32.03
CA ASP A 720 2.72 -5.07 32.96
C ASP A 720 1.22 -5.15 32.61
N ALA A 721 0.59 -6.27 32.98
CA ALA A 721 -0.82 -6.53 32.65
C ALA A 721 -1.79 -5.49 33.24
N VAL A 722 -1.42 -4.82 34.34
CA VAL A 722 -2.26 -3.78 34.96
C VAL A 722 -2.24 -2.52 34.12
N SER A 723 -1.07 -2.08 33.66
CA SER A 723 -0.92 -0.93 32.77
C SER A 723 -1.64 -1.13 31.43
N LEU A 724 -1.52 -2.32 30.81
CA LEU A 724 -2.24 -2.66 29.59
C LEU A 724 -3.77 -2.61 29.78
N LYS A 725 -4.28 -3.16 30.88
CA LYS A 725 -5.72 -3.13 31.20
C LYS A 725 -6.24 -1.71 31.44
N ARG A 726 -5.47 -0.86 32.13
CA ARG A 726 -5.82 0.55 32.34
C ARG A 726 -5.88 1.31 31.01
N ALA A 727 -4.92 1.09 30.12
CA ALA A 727 -4.89 1.71 28.80
C ALA A 727 -6.12 1.32 27.97
N ASP A 728 -6.45 0.03 27.94
CA ASP A 728 -7.63 -0.47 27.21
C ASP A 728 -8.94 0.15 27.74
N ILE A 729 -9.12 0.24 29.07
CA ILE A 729 -10.29 0.90 29.66
C ILE A 729 -10.36 2.38 29.24
N ALA A 730 -9.24 3.09 29.32
CA ALA A 730 -9.17 4.51 28.95
C ALA A 730 -9.48 4.72 27.46
N PHE A 731 -8.90 3.90 26.58
CA PHE A 731 -9.11 3.94 25.13
C PHE A 731 -10.58 3.65 24.76
N ARG A 732 -11.18 2.59 25.31
CA ARG A 732 -12.59 2.26 25.07
C ARG A 732 -13.53 3.34 25.60
N LYS A 733 -13.24 3.91 26.78
CA LYS A 733 -14.01 5.03 27.35
C LYS A 733 -13.96 6.24 26.43
N HIS A 734 -12.75 6.64 26.00
CA HIS A 734 -12.54 7.78 25.12
C HIS A 734 -13.26 7.59 23.77
N ASN A 735 -13.08 6.44 23.10
CA ASN A 735 -13.73 6.15 21.82
C ASN A 735 -15.26 6.16 21.93
N ARG A 736 -15.81 5.58 23.00
CA ARG A 736 -17.25 5.61 23.26
C ARG A 736 -17.74 7.04 23.46
N GLN A 737 -17.03 7.85 24.24
CA GLN A 737 -17.38 9.24 24.53
C GLN A 737 -17.37 10.09 23.25
N MET A 738 -16.29 10.04 22.46
CA MET A 738 -16.18 10.77 21.19
C MET A 738 -17.25 10.35 20.19
N SER A 739 -17.49 9.04 20.06
CA SER A 739 -18.54 8.51 19.19
C SER A 739 -19.94 8.95 19.64
N GLN A 740 -20.20 9.06 20.94
CA GLN A 740 -21.48 9.54 21.47
C GLN A 740 -21.68 11.04 21.22
N PHE A 741 -20.64 11.87 21.42
CA PHE A 741 -20.70 13.30 21.10
C PHE A 741 -21.04 13.51 19.62
N TYR A 742 -20.28 12.87 18.72
CA TYR A 742 -20.49 13.00 17.29
C TYR A 742 -21.88 12.49 16.86
N ARG A 743 -22.28 11.30 17.33
CA ARG A 743 -23.59 10.73 16.95
C ARG A 743 -24.76 11.58 17.42
N ARG A 744 -24.74 12.07 18.66
CA ARG A 744 -25.84 12.89 19.21
C ARG A 744 -25.91 14.27 18.54
N ALA A 745 -24.78 14.87 18.22
CA ALA A 745 -24.74 16.20 17.61
C ALA A 745 -25.11 16.18 16.12
N PHE A 746 -24.46 15.31 15.33
CA PHE A 746 -24.41 15.46 13.87
C PHE A 746 -25.04 14.31 13.09
N VAL A 747 -25.26 13.13 13.70
CA VAL A 747 -25.80 11.94 13.01
C VAL A 747 -27.26 11.70 13.36
N ALA A 748 -27.64 11.88 14.63
CA ALA A 748 -29.03 11.75 15.07
C ALA A 748 -29.90 12.77 14.34
N THR A 749 -31.08 12.35 13.88
CA THR A 749 -32.05 13.20 13.15
C THR A 749 -32.19 14.56 13.83
N PHE A 750 -32.02 15.62 13.05
CA PHE A 750 -32.16 16.98 13.54
C PHE A 750 -33.64 17.28 13.86
N PRO A 751 -33.94 17.90 15.01
CA PRO A 751 -35.30 18.35 15.27
C PRO A 751 -35.63 19.48 14.30
N THR A 752 -36.79 19.41 13.68
CA THR A 752 -37.44 20.48 12.92
C THR A 752 -38.83 20.73 13.50
N PRO A 753 -39.48 21.87 13.21
CA PRO A 753 -40.85 22.12 13.62
C PRO A 753 -41.79 20.96 13.24
N ALA A 754 -41.63 20.37 12.05
CA ALA A 754 -42.42 19.23 11.57
C ALA A 754 -42.19 17.96 12.39
N THR A 755 -40.94 17.59 12.66
CA THR A 755 -40.65 16.40 13.48
C THR A 755 -41.15 16.55 14.92
N VAL A 756 -41.12 17.78 15.47
CA VAL A 756 -41.61 18.07 16.81
C VAL A 756 -43.13 18.04 16.86
N ALA A 757 -43.79 18.60 15.85
CA ALA A 757 -45.25 18.52 15.68
C ALA A 757 -45.72 17.06 15.56
N LEU A 758 -45.06 16.26 14.72
CA LEU A 758 -45.36 14.83 14.56
C LEU A 758 -45.19 14.06 15.88
N ASN A 759 -44.10 14.31 16.61
CA ASN A 759 -43.87 13.67 17.91
C ASN A 759 -44.91 14.07 18.97
N ASP A 760 -45.46 15.29 18.90
CA ASP A 760 -46.53 15.72 19.80
C ASP A 760 -47.88 15.10 19.43
N LEU A 761 -48.21 15.05 18.13
CA LEU A 761 -49.39 14.37 17.61
C LEU A 761 -49.40 12.87 17.96
N ARG A 762 -48.27 12.17 17.79
CA ARG A 762 -48.15 10.74 18.14
C ARG A 762 -48.34 10.44 19.63
N LYS A 763 -48.22 11.42 20.53
CA LYS A 763 -48.54 11.21 21.96
C LYS A 763 -50.04 11.12 22.23
N ILE A 764 -50.86 11.69 21.35
CA ILE A 764 -52.31 11.74 21.48
C ILE A 764 -52.95 10.70 20.56
N PHE A 765 -52.38 10.53 19.37
CA PHE A 765 -52.87 9.67 18.29
C PHE A 765 -51.82 8.60 17.94
N ALA A 766 -51.40 7.81 18.93
CA ALA A 766 -50.29 6.85 18.78
C ALA A 766 -50.50 5.83 17.65
N ASP A 767 -51.75 5.39 17.46
CA ASP A 767 -52.10 4.34 16.50
C ASP A 767 -52.58 4.88 15.13
N ASN A 768 -52.57 6.20 14.93
CA ASN A 768 -53.02 6.78 13.66
C ASN A 768 -51.87 6.82 12.65
N ALA A 769 -51.95 6.00 11.61
CA ALA A 769 -50.93 5.92 10.56
C ALA A 769 -50.97 7.10 9.57
N HIS A 770 -52.04 7.89 9.56
CA HIS A 770 -52.35 8.90 8.54
C HIS A 770 -52.12 10.34 9.01
N LEU A 771 -51.26 10.56 10.01
CA LEU A 771 -50.94 11.90 10.52
C LEU A 771 -50.19 12.78 9.50
N GLU A 772 -49.48 12.13 8.57
CA GLU A 772 -48.68 12.75 7.50
C GLU A 772 -49.48 12.94 6.20
N ASP A 773 -50.65 12.30 6.08
CA ASP A 773 -51.46 12.34 4.87
C ASP A 773 -52.12 13.71 4.70
N LYS A 774 -51.99 14.30 3.51
CA LYS A 774 -52.62 15.58 3.14
C LYS A 774 -54.12 15.39 2.92
N ALA A 775 -54.86 15.25 4.00
CA ALA A 775 -56.28 14.92 4.00
C ALA A 775 -57.21 16.12 4.29
N LEU A 776 -56.68 17.21 4.85
CA LEU A 776 -57.46 18.34 5.35
C LEU A 776 -57.49 19.49 4.34
N PHE A 777 -58.67 20.01 4.02
CA PHE A 777 -58.83 21.10 3.07
C PHE A 777 -59.97 22.04 3.47
N LEU A 778 -59.94 23.26 2.93
CA LEU A 778 -61.05 24.21 3.02
C LEU A 778 -61.98 24.03 1.81
N PRO A 779 -63.31 24.01 1.98
CA PRO A 779 -64.24 23.82 0.86
C PRO A 779 -64.07 24.82 -0.30
N ALA A 780 -63.62 26.04 0.01
CA ALA A 780 -63.36 27.11 -0.96
C ALA A 780 -62.04 26.95 -1.75
N SER A 781 -61.10 26.10 -1.28
CA SER A 781 -59.84 25.79 -1.97
C SER A 781 -59.57 24.29 -1.93
N LYS A 782 -60.31 23.51 -2.74
CA LYS A 782 -60.20 22.04 -2.77
C LYS A 782 -58.84 21.51 -3.27
N ASN A 783 -58.01 22.35 -3.89
CA ASN A 783 -56.72 21.94 -4.42
C ASN A 783 -55.59 22.01 -3.37
N ASP A 784 -55.80 22.72 -2.25
CA ASP A 784 -54.80 22.86 -1.18
C ASP A 784 -55.14 21.92 -0.03
N CYS A 785 -54.58 20.71 -0.07
CA CYS A 785 -54.70 19.74 1.02
C CYS A 785 -53.50 19.82 1.96
N TYR A 786 -53.77 19.69 3.26
CA TYR A 786 -52.79 19.75 4.33
C TYR A 786 -52.90 18.53 5.25
N SER A 787 -51.79 18.16 5.86
CA SER A 787 -51.69 17.11 6.87
C SER A 787 -51.99 17.66 8.27
N LEU A 788 -52.26 16.75 9.22
CA LEU A 788 -52.37 17.12 10.63
C LEU A 788 -51.08 17.73 11.17
N ILE A 789 -49.92 17.32 10.65
CA ILE A 789 -48.62 17.88 11.03
C ILE A 789 -48.49 19.32 10.57
N GLU A 790 -48.80 19.62 9.31
CA GLU A 790 -48.75 20.98 8.76
C GLU A 790 -49.70 21.90 9.52
N MET A 791 -50.91 21.41 9.82
CA MET A 791 -51.90 22.14 10.61
C MET A 791 -51.42 22.39 12.06
N HIS A 792 -50.82 21.39 12.71
CA HIS A 792 -50.30 21.53 14.08
C HIS A 792 -49.12 22.49 14.13
N LEU A 793 -48.18 22.33 13.19
CA LEU A 793 -46.99 23.16 13.05
C LEU A 793 -47.35 24.63 12.80
N ALA A 794 -48.35 24.91 11.98
CA ALA A 794 -48.85 26.26 11.71
C ALA A 794 -49.77 26.82 12.81
N ALA A 795 -49.92 26.11 13.93
CA ALA A 795 -50.82 26.45 15.05
C ALA A 795 -52.28 26.66 14.62
N ARG A 796 -52.77 25.83 13.69
CA ARG A 796 -54.13 25.88 13.14
C ARG A 796 -55.06 24.78 13.64
N LEU A 797 -54.58 23.86 14.47
CA LEU A 797 -55.43 22.88 15.15
C LEU A 797 -56.07 23.51 16.39
N SER A 798 -57.40 23.54 16.42
CA SER A 798 -58.20 23.99 17.55
C SER A 798 -59.37 23.03 17.80
N THR A 799 -60.06 23.20 18.93
CA THR A 799 -61.31 22.45 19.18
C THR A 799 -62.42 22.83 18.20
N ASP A 800 -62.39 24.08 17.71
CA ASP A 800 -63.23 24.56 16.62
C ASP A 800 -62.52 24.38 15.27
N MET A 801 -63.01 23.43 14.47
CA MET A 801 -62.48 23.10 13.13
C MET A 801 -63.61 23.05 12.09
N GLN A 802 -64.74 23.72 12.32
CA GLN A 802 -65.94 23.56 11.47
C GLN A 802 -65.74 24.00 10.01
N ALA A 803 -64.80 24.92 9.76
CA ALA A 803 -64.47 25.39 8.42
C ALA A 803 -63.66 24.37 7.58
N TRP A 804 -63.08 23.35 8.23
CA TRP A 804 -62.19 22.37 7.61
C TRP A 804 -62.90 21.04 7.36
N GLN A 805 -62.58 20.40 6.24
CA GLN A 805 -63.06 19.07 5.90
C GLN A 805 -61.89 18.10 5.73
N SER A 806 -62.18 16.81 5.89
CA SER A 806 -61.23 15.73 5.65
C SER A 806 -61.74 14.83 4.53
N ASN A 807 -60.85 14.42 3.62
CA ASN A 807 -61.14 13.41 2.60
C ASN A 807 -60.70 11.99 3.03
N HIS A 808 -60.20 11.82 4.26
CA HIS A 808 -59.71 10.53 4.77
C HIS A 808 -60.45 10.11 6.05
N ALA A 809 -61.07 8.93 6.04
CA ALA A 809 -61.93 8.47 7.15
C ALA A 809 -61.20 8.34 8.50
N GLN A 810 -59.91 7.96 8.49
CA GLN A 810 -59.10 7.87 9.71
C GLN A 810 -58.56 9.23 10.21
N VAL A 811 -58.80 10.32 9.47
CA VAL A 811 -58.44 11.69 9.85
C VAL A 811 -59.74 12.49 10.03
N SER A 812 -60.63 12.02 10.91
CA SER A 812 -61.94 12.65 11.11
C SER A 812 -61.87 13.79 12.13
N LEU A 813 -62.07 15.03 11.66
CA LEU A 813 -62.03 16.20 12.55
C LEU A 813 -63.15 16.19 13.60
N THR A 814 -64.29 15.55 13.34
CA THR A 814 -65.41 15.46 14.29
C THR A 814 -65.08 14.61 15.52
N SER A 815 -64.24 13.57 15.36
CA SER A 815 -63.80 12.74 16.48
C SER A 815 -62.48 13.21 17.09
N MET A 816 -61.63 13.89 16.31
CA MET A 816 -60.28 14.26 16.74
C MET A 816 -60.19 15.65 17.39
N SER A 817 -61.05 16.62 17.02
CA SER A 817 -60.87 18.04 17.41
C SER A 817 -60.86 18.29 18.92
N ALA A 818 -61.67 17.55 19.69
CA ALA A 818 -61.69 17.63 21.15
C ALA A 818 -60.32 17.28 21.77
N SER A 819 -59.57 16.38 21.15
CA SER A 819 -58.24 15.97 21.62
C SER A 819 -57.14 16.96 21.27
N PHE A 820 -57.37 17.91 20.34
CA PHE A 820 -56.37 18.93 19.99
C PHE A 820 -56.07 19.90 21.14
N ALA A 821 -56.99 20.10 22.08
CA ALA A 821 -56.72 20.89 23.29
C ALA A 821 -55.60 20.32 24.18
N ARG A 822 -55.26 19.03 24.01
CA ARG A 822 -54.17 18.36 24.72
C ARG A 822 -52.82 18.50 24.00
N LEU A 823 -52.81 19.00 22.76
CA LEU A 823 -51.59 19.27 22.01
C LEU A 823 -50.88 20.48 22.60
N ARG A 824 -49.55 20.47 22.54
CA ARG A 824 -48.71 21.54 23.04
C ARG A 824 -48.30 22.47 21.90
N HIS A 825 -47.96 23.71 22.24
CA HIS A 825 -47.55 24.71 21.27
C HIS A 825 -46.24 24.32 20.57
N VAL A 826 -46.29 24.01 19.27
CA VAL A 826 -45.15 23.53 18.49
C VAL A 826 -43.94 24.47 18.56
N PRO A 827 -44.06 25.81 18.38
CA PRO A 827 -42.92 26.70 18.48
C PRO A 827 -42.19 26.63 19.84
N THR A 828 -42.93 26.46 20.94
CA THR A 828 -42.32 26.32 22.27
C THR A 828 -41.57 24.99 22.40
N LEU A 829 -42.14 23.90 21.89
CA LEU A 829 -41.49 22.60 21.87
C LEU A 829 -40.25 22.60 20.97
N PHE A 830 -40.33 23.23 19.80
CA PHE A 830 -39.24 23.31 18.86
C PHE A 830 -38.10 24.19 19.39
N HIS A 831 -38.39 25.33 19.99
CA HIS A 831 -37.41 26.16 20.68
C HIS A 831 -36.61 25.35 21.72
N ALA A 832 -37.29 24.57 22.57
CA ALA A 832 -36.61 23.72 23.56
C ALA A 832 -35.75 22.62 22.90
N ALA A 833 -36.27 21.97 21.84
CA ALA A 833 -35.55 20.94 21.10
C ALA A 833 -34.30 21.51 20.37
N LEU A 834 -34.44 22.69 19.77
CA LEU A 834 -33.36 23.43 19.11
C LEU A 834 -32.27 23.80 20.13
N ALA A 835 -32.63 24.41 21.27
CA ALA A 835 -31.69 24.76 22.32
C ALA A 835 -30.91 23.53 22.83
N ALA A 836 -31.62 22.41 23.06
CA ALA A 836 -30.99 21.15 23.45
C ALA A 836 -30.03 20.63 22.38
N ARG A 837 -30.39 20.70 21.09
CA ARG A 837 -29.54 20.28 19.98
C ARG A 837 -28.31 21.18 19.82
N LEU A 838 -28.47 22.50 19.90
CA LEU A 838 -27.34 23.45 19.83
C LEU A 838 -26.34 23.19 20.96
N LYS A 839 -26.82 22.90 22.18
CA LYS A 839 -25.96 22.48 23.30
C LYS A 839 -25.19 21.19 22.99
N GLN A 840 -25.83 20.19 22.37
CA GLN A 840 -25.17 18.96 21.96
C GLN A 840 -24.09 19.21 20.89
N MET A 841 -24.38 20.04 19.89
CA MET A 841 -23.43 20.42 18.84
C MET A 841 -22.23 21.19 19.39
N LYS A 842 -22.46 22.15 20.30
CA LYS A 842 -21.39 22.86 21.02
C LYS A 842 -20.49 21.90 21.79
N ASN A 843 -21.07 21.01 22.58
CA ASN A 843 -20.30 20.02 23.34
C ASN A 843 -19.47 19.10 22.44
N ALA A 844 -20.00 18.72 21.27
CA ALA A 844 -19.28 17.91 20.31
C ALA A 844 -18.11 18.69 19.66
N HIS A 845 -18.32 19.93 19.24
CA HIS A 845 -17.24 20.79 18.73
C HIS A 845 -16.15 21.04 19.78
N ILE A 846 -16.53 21.28 21.04
CA ILE A 846 -15.58 21.41 22.15
C ILE A 846 -14.73 20.14 22.26
N ALA A 847 -15.35 18.97 22.29
CA ALA A 847 -14.64 17.69 22.37
C ALA A 847 -13.72 17.46 21.16
N LEU A 848 -14.13 17.84 19.95
CA LEU A 848 -13.33 17.69 18.74
C LEU A 848 -12.13 18.66 18.70
N ILE A 849 -12.28 19.89 19.17
CA ILE A 849 -11.15 20.85 19.29
C ILE A 849 -10.17 20.36 20.36
N LYS A 850 -10.66 19.88 21.51
CA LYS A 850 -9.82 19.26 22.55
C LYS A 850 -9.04 18.07 21.99
N GLU A 851 -9.68 17.25 21.17
CA GLU A 851 -9.01 16.16 20.47
C GLU A 851 -7.93 16.66 19.50
N ALA A 852 -8.14 17.78 18.81
CA ALA A 852 -7.11 18.39 17.96
C ALA A 852 -5.90 18.86 18.79
N PHE A 853 -6.10 19.44 19.98
CA PHE A 853 -5.01 19.78 20.89
C PHE A 853 -4.23 18.56 21.39
N CYS A 854 -4.92 17.45 21.67
CA CYS A 854 -4.26 16.20 22.07
C CYS A 854 -3.34 15.63 20.99
N ARG A 855 -3.54 15.99 19.72
CA ARG A 855 -2.74 15.48 18.60
C ARG A 855 -1.43 16.22 18.41
N LEU A 856 -1.30 17.43 18.95
CA LEU A 856 -0.12 18.27 18.81
C LEU A 856 1.13 17.57 19.39
N PRO A 857 2.32 17.88 18.86
CA PRO A 857 3.60 17.46 19.44
C PRO A 857 3.68 17.72 20.95
N LEU A 858 4.34 16.82 21.70
CA LEU A 858 4.43 16.93 23.16
C LEU A 858 4.92 18.32 23.61
N ALA A 859 5.98 18.84 22.98
CA ALA A 859 6.51 20.16 23.29
C ALA A 859 5.48 21.29 23.07
N GLN A 860 4.56 21.15 22.11
CA GLN A 860 3.47 22.11 21.91
C GLN A 860 2.42 22.01 23.02
N ARG A 861 2.11 20.79 23.47
CA ARG A 861 1.14 20.59 24.57
C ARG A 861 1.68 21.10 25.90
N LEU A 862 2.97 20.88 26.19
CA LEU A 862 3.65 21.45 27.36
C LEU A 862 3.62 22.98 27.32
N ASP A 863 4.00 23.58 26.20
CA ASP A 863 3.99 25.04 26.05
C ASP A 863 2.60 25.66 26.28
N ILE A 864 1.53 24.97 25.88
CA ILE A 864 0.15 25.41 26.15
C ILE A 864 -0.12 25.43 27.66
N GLU A 865 0.29 24.41 28.40
CA GLU A 865 0.08 24.34 29.85
C GLU A 865 0.94 25.37 30.60
N ASP A 866 2.19 25.56 30.18
CA ASP A 866 3.18 26.38 30.87
C ASP A 866 3.02 27.88 30.60
N ASN A 867 2.64 28.28 29.39
CA ASN A 867 2.62 29.69 29.00
C ASN A 867 1.25 30.34 29.15
N THR A 868 1.26 31.67 29.25
CA THR A 868 0.01 32.45 29.25
C THR A 868 -0.58 32.47 27.83
N VAL A 869 -1.85 32.12 27.71
CA VAL A 869 -2.59 32.09 26.44
C VAL A 869 -3.47 33.33 26.31
N GLU A 870 -3.35 34.01 25.17
CA GLU A 870 -4.23 35.08 24.73
C GLU A 870 -5.05 34.60 23.52
N LEU A 871 -6.38 34.72 23.56
CA LEU A 871 -7.23 34.42 22.42
C LEU A 871 -7.62 35.70 21.68
N LEU A 872 -7.44 35.66 20.37
CA LEU A 872 -7.77 36.74 19.45
C LEU A 872 -8.81 36.21 18.45
N ALA A 873 -9.75 37.07 18.07
CA ALA A 873 -10.70 36.79 17.00
C ALA A 873 -10.55 37.78 15.86
N LEU A 874 -10.62 37.28 14.63
CA LEU A 874 -10.58 38.08 13.42
C LEU A 874 -11.99 38.37 12.94
N GLN A 875 -12.30 39.65 12.76
CA GLN A 875 -13.59 40.14 12.29
C GLN A 875 -13.45 40.72 10.88
N PRO A 876 -14.43 40.50 10.00
CA PRO A 876 -14.41 41.07 8.66
C PRO A 876 -14.60 42.60 8.73
N MET A 877 -14.18 43.29 7.66
CA MET A 877 -14.50 44.71 7.50
C MET A 877 -16.00 44.91 7.31
N PRO A 878 -16.64 45.87 8.01
CA PRO A 878 -17.99 46.29 7.66
C PRO A 878 -17.96 46.96 6.29
N PHE A 879 -18.45 46.27 5.26
CA PHE A 879 -18.72 46.88 3.95
C PHE A 879 -20.08 47.60 3.99
N PRO A 880 -20.17 48.89 3.59
CA PRO A 880 -21.46 49.50 3.30
C PRO A 880 -21.98 48.92 1.97
N ALA A 881 -22.96 48.03 2.03
CA ALA A 881 -23.67 47.57 0.82
C ALA A 881 -24.69 48.65 0.43
N LYS A 882 -24.50 49.28 -0.74
CA LYS A 882 -25.51 50.15 -1.37
C LYS A 882 -26.46 49.29 -2.21
N ASN A 883 -27.76 49.47 -2.05
CA ASN A 883 -28.75 48.93 -2.99
C ASN A 883 -28.85 49.80 -4.26
N LEU A 884 -29.56 49.32 -5.28
CA LEU A 884 -29.87 50.04 -6.53
C LEU A 884 -30.56 51.41 -6.31
N ALA A 885 -31.04 51.70 -5.10
CA ALA A 885 -31.65 52.96 -4.68
C ALA A 885 -30.72 53.87 -3.85
N GLY A 886 -29.43 53.54 -3.72
CA GLY A 886 -28.42 54.39 -3.06
C GLY A 886 -28.48 54.43 -1.52
N GLN A 887 -29.34 53.63 -0.88
CA GLN A 887 -29.41 53.52 0.58
C GLN A 887 -28.35 52.55 1.12
N ILE A 888 -27.66 52.96 2.19
CA ILE A 888 -26.65 52.16 2.90
C ILE A 888 -27.39 51.15 3.79
N LYS A 889 -27.27 49.84 3.51
CA LYS A 889 -27.59 48.81 4.51
C LYS A 889 -26.42 48.71 5.48
N SER A 890 -26.60 49.16 6.72
CA SER A 890 -25.71 48.85 7.84
C SER A 890 -26.04 47.46 8.39
N ALA A 891 -25.61 46.41 7.69
CA ALA A 891 -25.56 45.05 8.23
C ALA A 891 -24.66 44.17 7.35
N GLY A 892 -23.38 44.55 7.22
CA GLY A 892 -22.37 43.56 6.86
C GLY A 892 -22.21 42.59 8.02
N ASP A 893 -21.98 41.31 7.75
CA ASP A 893 -21.64 40.32 8.78
C ASP A 893 -20.43 40.83 9.57
N THR A 894 -20.61 41.24 10.83
CA THR A 894 -19.54 41.70 11.72
C THR A 894 -19.04 40.57 12.63
N ALA A 895 -19.55 39.35 12.44
CA ALA A 895 -19.18 38.23 13.30
C ALA A 895 -17.72 37.83 13.08
N PRO A 896 -16.98 37.50 14.15
CA PRO A 896 -15.65 36.95 13.99
C PRO A 896 -15.67 35.63 13.23
N PHE A 897 -14.77 35.46 12.25
CA PHE A 897 -14.70 34.24 11.44
C PHE A 897 -13.54 33.32 11.85
N ALA A 898 -12.50 33.85 12.51
CA ALA A 898 -11.31 33.07 12.90
C ALA A 898 -10.93 33.27 14.36
N ILE A 899 -10.39 32.22 14.97
CA ILE A 899 -9.83 32.22 16.33
C ILE A 899 -8.34 31.90 16.28
N ILE A 900 -7.53 32.77 16.89
CA ILE A 900 -6.08 32.65 17.01
C ILE A 900 -5.71 32.57 18.48
N ALA A 901 -4.90 31.58 18.86
CA ALA A 901 -4.30 31.49 20.19
C ALA A 901 -2.83 31.92 20.15
N LEU A 902 -2.51 32.99 20.86
CA LEU A 902 -1.17 33.51 21.02
C LEU A 902 -0.63 33.11 22.39
N LEU A 903 0.44 32.33 22.42
CA LEU A 903 1.14 31.95 23.64
C LEU A 903 2.29 32.93 23.88
N ARG A 904 2.31 33.56 25.06
CA ARG A 904 3.39 34.45 25.48
C ARG A 904 4.33 33.70 26.42
N GLY A 905 5.55 33.47 25.93
CA GLY A 905 6.66 32.80 26.62
C GLY A 905 7.99 33.28 26.06
N THR A 906 9.10 32.58 26.34
CA THR A 906 10.43 32.89 25.79
C THR A 906 10.49 32.77 24.27
N THR A 907 9.74 31.82 23.71
CA THR A 907 9.43 31.75 22.28
C THR A 907 7.92 31.83 22.11
N HIS A 908 7.46 32.88 21.42
CA HIS A 908 6.03 33.05 21.14
C HIS A 908 5.54 31.98 20.18
N ARG A 909 4.31 31.48 20.40
CA ARG A 909 3.65 30.55 19.47
C ARG A 909 2.28 31.08 19.07
N VAL A 910 1.97 30.94 17.79
CA VAL A 910 0.69 31.33 17.21
C VAL A 910 -0.01 30.06 16.72
N PHE A 911 -1.20 29.79 17.22
CA PHE A 911 -2.04 28.68 16.75
C PHE A 911 -3.30 29.19 16.08
N GLU A 912 -3.61 28.63 14.91
CA GLU A 912 -4.91 28.76 14.26
C GLU A 912 -5.86 27.68 14.80
N ILE A 913 -7.04 28.09 15.28
CA ILE A 913 -8.08 27.18 15.76
C ILE A 913 -9.24 27.17 14.76
N PHE A 914 -9.31 26.15 13.93
CA PHE A 914 -10.38 25.95 12.97
C PHE A 914 -11.53 25.16 13.60
N THR A 915 -12.55 25.87 14.09
CA THR A 915 -13.68 25.27 14.81
C THR A 915 -14.51 24.34 13.92
N GLN A 916 -14.86 24.74 12.69
CA GLN A 916 -15.70 23.94 11.80
C GLN A 916 -15.07 22.61 11.35
N ARG A 917 -13.78 22.60 11.04
CA ARG A 917 -13.04 21.37 10.66
C ARG A 917 -12.34 20.68 11.82
N SER A 918 -12.48 21.21 13.04
CA SER A 918 -11.89 20.65 14.25
C SER A 918 -10.37 20.42 14.14
N ALA A 919 -9.63 21.48 13.80
CA ALA A 919 -8.18 21.43 13.65
C ALA A 919 -7.50 22.57 14.41
N VAL A 920 -6.30 22.29 14.91
CA VAL A 920 -5.40 23.27 15.55
C VAL A 920 -4.06 23.17 14.84
N VAL A 921 -3.55 24.30 14.33
CA VAL A 921 -2.33 24.34 13.52
C VAL A 921 -1.38 25.39 14.08
N LEU A 922 -0.12 25.01 14.30
CA LEU A 922 0.94 25.95 14.67
C LEU A 922 1.39 26.74 13.43
N ARG A 923 1.46 28.06 13.55
CA ARG A 923 2.02 28.96 12.54
C ARG A 923 3.30 29.59 13.04
N ARG A 924 4.43 29.21 12.43
CA ARG A 924 5.77 29.72 12.76
C ARG A 924 6.16 30.95 11.94
N ASP A 925 5.45 31.19 10.85
CA ASP A 925 5.67 32.24 9.85
C ASP A 925 5.01 33.59 10.21
N ILE A 926 4.21 33.63 11.28
CA ILE A 926 3.45 34.82 11.66
C ILE A 926 4.29 35.74 12.54
N ASP A 927 4.48 36.98 12.08
CA ASP A 927 4.96 38.06 12.93
C ASP A 927 3.88 38.44 13.96
N ILE A 928 4.18 38.23 15.23
CA ILE A 928 3.28 38.53 16.35
C ILE A 928 2.94 40.03 16.45
N ALA A 929 3.76 40.93 15.90
CA ALA A 929 3.47 42.36 15.89
C ALA A 929 2.19 42.67 15.08
N LEU A 930 1.89 41.86 14.06
CA LEU A 930 0.66 41.98 13.27
C LEU A 930 -0.59 41.67 14.09
N LEU A 931 -0.47 40.85 15.13
CA LEU A 931 -1.57 40.35 15.96
C LEU A 931 -2.02 41.30 17.08
N ALA A 932 -1.50 42.52 17.14
CA ALA A 932 -1.96 43.52 18.10
C ALA A 932 -3.46 43.85 17.88
N PRO A 933 -4.30 43.83 18.94
CA PRO A 933 -5.72 44.18 18.83
C PRO A 933 -5.97 45.54 18.18
N SER A 934 -7.03 45.63 17.39
CA SER A 934 -7.46 46.85 16.71
C SER A 934 -8.08 47.85 17.69
N ALA A 935 -7.75 49.13 17.57
CA ALA A 935 -8.46 50.21 18.25
C ALA A 935 -9.88 50.39 17.67
N ALA A 936 -10.77 51.05 18.42
CA ALA A 936 -12.20 51.19 18.08
C ALA A 936 -12.49 51.77 16.69
N ASN A 937 -11.55 52.51 16.08
CA ASN A 937 -11.66 53.13 14.75
C ASN A 937 -10.51 52.74 13.79
N ALA A 938 -9.78 51.66 14.07
CA ALA A 938 -8.66 51.24 13.24
C ALA A 938 -9.13 50.71 11.87
N LYS A 939 -8.34 50.94 10.81
CA LYS A 939 -8.53 50.27 9.52
C LYS A 939 -8.18 48.78 9.67
N ALA A 940 -8.83 47.91 8.88
CA ALA A 940 -8.43 46.50 8.84
C ALA A 940 -6.99 46.33 8.41
N LYS A 941 -6.34 45.36 9.03
CA LYS A 941 -5.00 44.92 8.69
C LYS A 941 -5.10 43.80 7.65
N SER A 942 -4.19 43.81 6.69
CA SER A 942 -3.96 42.63 5.84
C SER A 942 -3.19 41.60 6.66
N LEU A 943 -3.77 40.40 6.81
CA LEU A 943 -3.24 39.32 7.62
C LEU A 943 -3.11 38.04 6.79
N PRO A 944 -2.08 37.21 7.00
CA PRO A 944 -1.80 35.98 6.24
C PRO A 944 -2.64 34.78 6.72
N PHE A 945 -3.97 34.95 6.71
CA PHE A 945 -4.95 33.93 7.10
C PHE A 945 -5.99 33.71 6.00
N ASP A 946 -6.44 32.46 5.84
CA ASP A 946 -7.46 32.07 4.87
C ASP A 946 -8.87 32.16 5.49
N ALA A 947 -9.53 33.31 5.30
CA ALA A 947 -10.88 33.52 5.82
C ALA A 947 -11.93 32.52 5.27
N GLN A 948 -11.74 31.99 4.06
CA GLN A 948 -12.68 31.01 3.49
C GLN A 948 -12.49 29.63 4.12
N ALA A 949 -11.25 29.24 4.41
CA ALA A 949 -10.97 27.98 5.11
C ALA A 949 -11.58 27.94 6.51
N TYR A 950 -11.57 29.08 7.22
CA TYR A 950 -12.28 29.21 8.50
C TYR A 950 -13.80 29.07 8.37
N ARG A 951 -14.40 29.77 7.40
CA ARG A 951 -15.86 29.79 7.22
C ARG A 951 -16.45 28.49 6.69
N ASN A 952 -15.72 27.81 5.81
CA ASN A 952 -16.20 26.63 5.10
C ASN A 952 -15.63 25.32 5.68
N GLY A 953 -14.71 25.41 6.65
CA GLY A 953 -14.03 24.25 7.21
C GLY A 953 -13.09 23.54 6.21
N THR A 954 -12.53 24.24 5.22
CA THR A 954 -11.63 23.64 4.23
C THR A 954 -10.16 23.68 4.68
N LEU A 955 -9.27 23.06 3.89
CA LEU A 955 -7.83 23.28 4.03
C LEU A 955 -7.49 24.73 3.64
N PRO A 956 -6.65 25.45 4.40
CA PRO A 956 -6.20 26.79 4.02
C PRO A 956 -5.30 26.70 2.80
N ASN A 957 -5.51 27.60 1.85
CA ASN A 957 -4.62 27.76 0.72
C ASN A 957 -3.30 28.38 1.17
N THR A 958 -2.19 27.91 0.57
CA THR A 958 -0.87 28.49 0.82
C THR A 958 -0.85 29.97 0.45
N ASN A 959 -0.25 30.80 1.28
CA ASN A 959 -0.13 32.26 1.09
C ASN A 959 -1.45 33.05 1.01
N ALA A 960 -2.58 32.46 1.43
CA ALA A 960 -3.84 33.19 1.51
C ALA A 960 -3.76 34.37 2.51
N THR A 961 -4.41 35.47 2.16
CA THR A 961 -4.50 36.68 2.99
C THR A 961 -5.95 37.13 3.16
N CYS A 962 -6.24 37.80 4.27
CA CYS A 962 -7.54 38.45 4.50
C CYS A 962 -7.36 39.83 5.12
N ASN A 963 -8.35 40.71 4.93
CA ASN A 963 -8.42 41.98 5.62
C ASN A 963 -9.37 41.86 6.83
N ALA A 964 -8.85 42.02 8.04
CA ALA A 964 -9.62 41.84 9.26
C ALA A 964 -9.26 42.83 10.38
N LEU A 965 -10.21 43.05 11.28
CA LEU A 965 -10.00 43.67 12.59
C LEU A 965 -9.69 42.57 13.61
N ILE A 966 -8.79 42.86 14.56
CA ILE A 966 -8.38 41.90 15.58
C ILE A 966 -8.99 42.30 16.91
N THR A 967 -9.76 41.41 17.53
CA THR A 967 -10.35 41.64 18.85
C THR A 967 -9.82 40.64 19.85
N ARG A 968 -9.44 41.10 21.05
CA ARG A 968 -9.08 40.22 22.16
C ARG A 968 -10.35 39.62 22.77
N LEU A 969 -10.40 38.31 22.90
CA LEU A 969 -11.54 37.61 23.46
C LEU A 969 -11.46 37.51 24.97
N LYS A 970 -12.61 37.74 25.64
CA LYS A 970 -12.75 37.50 27.08
C LYS A 970 -12.99 36.00 27.32
N VAL A 971 -11.94 35.32 27.75
CA VAL A 971 -12.00 33.94 28.24
C VAL A 971 -12.29 33.98 29.74
N HIS A 972 -13.30 33.24 30.21
CA HIS A 972 -13.55 33.13 31.65
C HIS A 972 -12.33 32.51 32.35
N GLY A 973 -11.79 33.22 33.34
CA GLY A 973 -10.58 32.82 34.05
C GLY A 973 -9.26 33.18 33.35
N ALA A 974 -9.29 34.00 32.29
CA ALA A 974 -8.06 34.52 31.69
C ALA A 974 -7.47 35.75 32.42
N PRO A 975 -6.12 35.94 32.43
CA PRO A 975 -5.12 35.06 31.83
C PRO A 975 -5.13 33.70 32.49
N LEU A 976 -5.17 32.63 31.69
CA LEU A 976 -5.28 31.28 32.22
C LEU A 976 -3.94 30.98 32.91
N PRO A 977 -3.94 30.81 34.26
CA PRO A 977 -2.70 30.72 35.01
C PRO A 977 -1.91 29.49 34.57
N GLN A 978 -0.60 29.54 34.81
CA GLN A 978 0.28 28.38 34.66
C GLN A 978 -0.22 27.24 35.56
N GLN A 979 -0.28 26.02 35.03
CA GLN A 979 -0.66 24.85 35.81
C GLN A 979 0.59 24.12 36.33
N THR A 980 0.44 23.34 37.41
CA THR A 980 1.53 22.52 37.96
C THR A 980 2.01 21.49 36.94
N ARG A 981 3.33 21.44 36.74
CA ARG A 981 3.98 20.66 35.68
C ARG A 981 3.77 19.15 35.89
N SER A 982 3.17 18.50 34.90
CA SER A 982 3.25 17.05 34.70
C SER A 982 4.17 16.78 33.52
N ASP A 983 4.95 15.69 33.57
CA ASP A 983 5.85 15.32 32.47
C ASP A 983 5.10 15.09 31.15
N VAL A 984 3.88 14.57 31.24
CA VAL A 984 2.97 14.40 30.11
C VAL A 984 1.57 14.83 30.50
N PRO A 985 1.04 15.96 29.98
CA PRO A 985 -0.26 16.47 30.38
C PRO A 985 -1.41 15.64 29.78
N ASP A 986 -2.45 15.41 30.58
CA ASP A 986 -3.77 15.03 30.05
C ASP A 986 -4.44 16.27 29.43
N THR A 987 -4.00 16.58 28.21
CA THR A 987 -4.46 17.73 27.42
C THR A 987 -5.97 17.70 27.18
N PHE A 988 -6.60 16.51 27.17
CA PHE A 988 -8.05 16.42 26.99
C PHE A 988 -8.80 16.85 28.26
N SER A 989 -8.25 16.60 29.45
CA SER A 989 -8.87 17.01 30.72
C SER A 989 -8.38 18.38 31.23
N SER A 990 -7.44 19.01 30.52
CA SER A 990 -6.89 20.31 30.88
C SER A 990 -7.96 21.40 30.94
N LYS A 991 -8.02 22.10 32.07
CA LYS A 991 -8.91 23.27 32.26
C LYS A 991 -8.58 24.41 31.30
N LYS A 992 -7.31 24.56 30.94
CA LYS A 992 -6.85 25.61 30.02
C LYS A 992 -7.35 25.31 28.60
N VAL A 993 -7.18 24.07 28.14
CA VAL A 993 -7.69 23.61 26.84
C VAL A 993 -9.23 23.65 26.81
N GLU A 994 -9.91 23.27 27.90
CA GLU A 994 -11.37 23.41 28.03
C GLU A 994 -11.80 24.86 27.81
N ALA A 995 -11.19 25.81 28.53
CA ALA A 995 -11.53 27.24 28.41
C ALA A 995 -11.30 27.79 27.00
N ILE A 996 -10.21 27.36 26.33
CA ILE A 996 -9.92 27.73 24.94
C ILE A 996 -10.99 27.18 24.00
N ALA A 997 -11.27 25.88 24.08
CA ALA A 997 -12.24 25.21 23.21
C ALA A 997 -13.65 25.76 23.43
N THR A 998 -14.11 25.92 24.67
CA THR A 998 -15.41 26.52 24.98
C THR A 998 -15.53 27.93 24.42
N THR A 999 -14.48 28.75 24.56
CA THR A 999 -14.50 30.12 24.03
C THR A 999 -14.57 30.12 22.50
N ALA A 1000 -13.73 29.34 21.84
CA ALA A 1000 -13.71 29.24 20.38
C ALA A 1000 -15.07 28.77 19.81
N VAL A 1001 -15.68 27.74 20.44
CA VAL A 1001 -16.98 27.22 20.02
C VAL A 1001 -18.12 28.17 20.33
N ARG A 1002 -18.10 28.87 21.47
CA ARG A 1002 -19.08 29.91 21.77
C ARG A 1002 -19.12 30.95 20.64
N HIS A 1003 -17.96 31.43 20.20
CA HIS A 1003 -17.88 32.40 19.11
C HIS A 1003 -18.39 31.87 17.76
N LEU A 1004 -18.22 30.57 17.45
CA LEU A 1004 -18.83 29.96 16.27
C LEU A 1004 -20.37 30.05 16.29
N PHE A 1005 -20.99 29.96 17.47
CA PHE A 1005 -22.45 29.92 17.62
C PHE A 1005 -23.08 31.29 17.89
N ASP A 1006 -22.36 32.23 18.54
CA ASP A 1006 -22.87 33.54 18.95
C ASP A 1006 -23.47 34.35 17.79
N ALA A 1007 -22.95 34.17 16.57
CA ALA A 1007 -23.43 34.86 15.37
C ALA A 1007 -24.85 34.44 14.94
N TYR A 1008 -25.30 33.25 15.32
CA TYR A 1008 -26.52 32.64 14.76
C TYR A 1008 -27.53 32.20 15.82
N GLU A 1009 -27.08 31.81 17.02
CA GLU A 1009 -27.91 31.14 18.01
C GLU A 1009 -29.06 32.00 18.53
N SER A 1010 -28.82 33.27 18.89
CA SER A 1010 -29.87 34.14 19.43
C SER A 1010 -30.98 34.38 18.42
N GLN A 1011 -30.62 34.66 17.16
CA GLN A 1011 -31.59 34.86 16.08
C GLN A 1011 -32.36 33.56 15.79
N ALA A 1012 -31.68 32.42 15.72
CA ALA A 1012 -32.30 31.12 15.50
C ALA A 1012 -33.30 30.77 16.62
N LEU A 1013 -32.94 30.99 17.89
CA LEU A 1013 -33.83 30.71 19.01
C LEU A 1013 -35.07 31.61 19.04
N GLN A 1014 -34.96 32.86 18.59
CA GLN A 1014 -36.10 33.76 18.41
C GLN A 1014 -36.99 33.32 17.24
N GLN A 1015 -36.40 32.97 16.10
CA GLN A 1015 -37.13 32.46 14.93
C GLN A 1015 -37.87 31.16 15.23
N ALA A 1016 -37.32 30.29 16.09
CA ALA A 1016 -37.94 29.04 16.49
C ALA A 1016 -39.28 29.21 17.24
N LEU A 1017 -39.57 30.41 17.77
CA LEU A 1017 -40.83 30.72 18.46
C LEU A 1017 -41.95 31.17 17.50
N ILE A 1018 -41.65 31.32 16.21
CA ILE A 1018 -42.60 31.78 15.20
C ILE A 1018 -43.16 30.57 14.45
N ALA A 1019 -44.48 30.40 14.46
CA ALA A 1019 -45.14 29.41 13.62
C ALA A 1019 -45.14 29.89 12.15
N PRO A 1020 -44.69 29.08 11.17
CA PRO A 1020 -44.75 29.45 9.77
C PRO A 1020 -46.20 29.43 9.25
N ALA A 1021 -46.45 30.09 8.13
CA ALA A 1021 -47.72 29.97 7.45
C ALA A 1021 -47.91 28.56 6.86
N LEU A 1022 -49.17 28.14 6.71
CA LEU A 1022 -49.53 26.81 6.17
C LEU A 1022 -48.88 26.49 4.81
N LYS A 1023 -48.70 27.49 3.96
CA LYS A 1023 -48.07 27.35 2.63
C LYS A 1023 -46.54 27.26 2.67
N ASP A 1024 -45.91 27.62 3.80
CA ASP A 1024 -44.45 27.74 3.94
C ASP A 1024 -43.88 26.62 4.85
N THR A 1025 -44.67 25.59 5.15
CA THR A 1025 -44.34 24.47 6.04
C THR A 1025 -43.12 23.68 5.55
N ASP A 1026 -43.08 23.37 4.25
CA ASP A 1026 -41.98 22.65 3.60
C ASP A 1026 -40.70 23.50 3.51
N GLU A 1027 -40.84 24.79 3.23
CA GLU A 1027 -39.72 25.73 3.20
C GLU A 1027 -39.09 25.88 4.59
N SER A 1028 -39.92 25.99 5.63
CA SER A 1028 -39.48 26.04 7.03
C SER A 1028 -38.64 24.82 7.42
N GLN A 1029 -39.07 23.62 7.04
CA GLN A 1029 -38.28 22.40 7.30
C GLN A 1029 -36.90 22.46 6.63
N ASN A 1030 -36.84 22.82 5.35
CA ASN A 1030 -35.58 22.92 4.60
C ASN A 1030 -34.65 24.00 5.15
N GLN A 1031 -35.20 25.13 5.62
CA GLN A 1031 -34.45 26.21 6.26
C GLN A 1031 -33.72 25.70 7.52
N TRP A 1032 -34.40 24.97 8.41
CA TRP A 1032 -33.77 24.45 9.63
C TRP A 1032 -32.70 23.40 9.34
N LEU A 1033 -32.90 22.53 8.35
CA LEU A 1033 -31.88 21.56 7.94
C LEU A 1033 -30.63 22.24 7.38
N LYS A 1034 -30.78 23.30 6.57
CA LYS A 1034 -29.66 24.12 6.09
C LYS A 1034 -28.93 24.80 7.25
N PHE A 1035 -29.67 25.34 8.22
CA PHE A 1035 -29.09 25.92 9.43
C PHE A 1035 -28.22 24.90 10.20
N TYR A 1036 -28.71 23.68 10.46
CA TYR A 1036 -27.89 22.65 11.09
C TYR A 1036 -26.67 22.26 10.27
N ALA A 1037 -26.78 22.22 8.94
CA ALA A 1037 -25.66 21.95 8.05
C ALA A 1037 -24.54 22.99 8.19
N THR A 1038 -24.88 24.29 8.32
CA THR A 1038 -23.88 25.37 8.52
C THR A 1038 -23.10 25.27 9.83
N LEU A 1039 -23.64 24.58 10.84
CA LEU A 1039 -23.01 24.37 12.15
C LEU A 1039 -22.41 22.96 12.28
N SER A 1040 -22.55 22.11 11.27
CA SER A 1040 -22.00 20.75 11.26
C SER A 1040 -20.60 20.77 10.61
N PRO A 1041 -19.70 19.87 11.03
CA PRO A 1041 -18.45 19.67 10.30
C PRO A 1041 -18.73 19.35 8.82
N PRO A 1042 -17.87 19.81 7.89
CA PRO A 1042 -17.99 19.43 6.48
C PRO A 1042 -17.96 17.90 6.33
N LYS A 1043 -18.73 17.41 5.36
CA LYS A 1043 -18.89 15.97 5.11
C LYS A 1043 -17.64 15.31 4.57
#